data_AF-A0A936UJJ6-F1
#
_entry.id   AF-A0A936UJJ6-F1
#
_cell.length_a   1.000
_cell.length_b   1.000
_cell.length_c   1.000
_cell.angle_alpha   90.00
_cell.angle_beta   90.00
_cell.angle_gamma   90.00
#
_symmetry.space_group_name_H-M   'P 1'
#
loop_
_entity.id
_entity.type
_entity.pdbx_description
1 polymer ?
#
loop_
_entity_poly.entity_id
_entity_poly.type
_entity_poly.pdbx_seq_one_letter_code
_entity_poly.pdbx_strand_id
1 'polypeptide(L)'
;MTSKITMFLVAGVVALGMFLGFSNNDNPNGSRTPELLVKQINPDGNISNSPSSTAAITFVDSLNGVNDTTDLKARGYKVWYRGGGPQGLTATWFQGNTANWPAFNGPASGYVSANYNVVTGTNNIDSWLVSPRLNISAGDSLMFWERTVAANPFPDSMRIMYSAAGDSTPEAGSWVELGRFRNTETGSWAQRKYRLATAGANARFALRYNVVSGGPTGDNSNLIGVDMITVSSAGGPPPSCNFTWSTQTSGTTQQMFSVSTVSDQIGWAAGAAGTVRKTTNGGTTWTDGNPTPGVISGDIYNIYAWSANDAICTTSPAATFIYKTTNGGTTWVQVYTLAGGFIDALQMISPTEGYGVGDPVAGKWTIVKTTDGGSTWARMATEPAVIGTDAGWNNSLHIVGTHIWFGTNGTKVYHSTDLGVTWTYGATTGTVNTYAVHYNNTTTGLAGGTAMVLSTNGGANYSAVTTPGTAGNLNGIEGAGTDWWAIRSDANIYRSTNGASSWTTAYTAAGAVFQDIDFKVVGGCPKGWAAGNAGVIVKMDAPTGISNVNNEVPSSFDLKQNFPNPFNPTTNINFSLPKSGFVTLKVYDMIGKEVATLVNEVKTAGNYIVGFNAANLPSGAYFYRLESNSFVDTKKMMLIK
;
A
#
# COMPACT_ATOMS: atom_id res chain seq x y z
N MET A 1 62.89 34.92 6.75
CA MET A 1 62.05 33.83 7.29
C MET A 1 60.82 34.46 7.91
N THR A 2 59.79 34.61 7.10
CA THR A 2 58.58 35.42 7.32
C THR A 2 57.39 34.55 6.89
N SER A 3 56.21 34.52 7.50
CA SER A 3 55.65 35.19 8.67
C SER A 3 54.34 34.45 9.03
N LYS A 4 53.90 34.54 10.30
CA LYS A 4 52.50 34.30 10.70
C LYS A 4 51.65 35.47 10.21
N ILE A 5 50.47 35.22 9.62
CA ILE A 5 49.37 36.21 9.57
C ILE A 5 48.01 35.52 9.73
N THR A 6 47.27 36.03 10.71
CA THR A 6 45.84 35.86 11.01
C THR A 6 45.00 36.72 10.05
N MET A 7 43.88 36.24 9.50
CA MET A 7 42.66 37.06 9.32
C MET A 7 41.41 36.27 8.87
N PHE A 8 40.27 36.73 9.36
CA PHE A 8 38.90 36.23 9.21
C PHE A 8 38.17 36.91 8.02
N LEU A 9 37.28 36.12 7.37
CA LEU A 9 35.95 36.43 6.78
C LEU A 9 35.74 37.60 5.76
N VAL A 10 35.23 37.26 4.56
CA VAL A 10 33.88 37.61 3.99
C VAL A 10 33.86 37.80 2.45
N ALA A 11 32.94 37.04 1.84
CA ALA A 11 32.17 37.23 0.60
C ALA A 11 32.85 37.34 -0.77
N GLY A 12 32.44 36.44 -1.67
CA GLY A 12 32.61 36.55 -3.11
C GLY A 12 32.27 35.25 -3.84
N VAL A 13 31.00 34.87 -3.85
CA VAL A 13 30.51 33.78 -4.73
C VAL A 13 30.44 34.34 -6.16
N VAL A 14 31.38 33.93 -7.01
CA VAL A 14 31.24 34.01 -8.47
C VAL A 14 31.58 32.65 -9.05
N ALA A 15 30.59 32.11 -9.75
CA ALA A 15 30.63 30.86 -10.48
C ALA A 15 31.72 30.86 -11.56
N LEU A 16 32.46 29.77 -11.65
CA LEU A 16 33.06 29.34 -12.91
C LEU A 16 33.08 27.81 -12.95
N GLY A 17 32.38 27.27 -13.94
CA GLY A 17 32.24 25.84 -14.16
C GLY A 17 33.57 25.21 -14.58
N MET A 18 33.85 24.05 -14.01
CA MET A 18 34.77 23.09 -14.60
C MET A 18 33.96 21.88 -15.06
N PHE A 19 33.93 21.73 -16.38
CA PHE A 19 33.65 20.49 -17.08
C PHE A 19 34.56 19.38 -16.54
N LEU A 20 33.97 18.40 -15.86
CA LEU A 20 34.53 17.06 -15.76
C LEU A 20 33.52 16.13 -16.41
N GLY A 21 33.87 15.65 -17.60
CA GLY A 21 33.14 14.61 -18.29
C GLY A 21 33.17 13.34 -17.45
N PHE A 22 32.01 12.91 -16.96
CA PHE A 22 31.83 11.55 -16.51
C PHE A 22 31.53 10.68 -17.74
N SER A 23 32.48 9.81 -18.05
CA SER A 23 32.29 8.65 -18.92
C SER A 23 31.13 7.79 -18.42
N ASN A 24 30.33 7.27 -19.35
CA ASN A 24 29.35 6.21 -19.14
C ASN A 24 29.97 5.04 -18.36
N ASN A 25 29.69 4.97 -17.05
CA ASN A 25 29.87 3.74 -16.28
C ASN A 25 28.60 2.90 -16.42
N ASP A 26 28.43 2.27 -17.58
CA ASP A 26 27.76 0.97 -17.62
C ASP A 26 28.66 0.02 -16.83
N ASN A 27 28.32 -0.25 -15.57
CA ASN A 27 29.03 -1.25 -14.78
C ASN A 27 28.87 -2.63 -15.46
N PRO A 28 29.96 -3.22 -15.99
CA PRO A 28 29.90 -4.45 -16.78
C PRO A 28 29.92 -5.72 -15.92
N ASN A 29 29.96 -5.59 -14.59
CA ASN A 29 29.64 -6.65 -13.66
C ASN A 29 28.37 -6.22 -12.92
N GLY A 30 27.36 -7.09 -12.85
CA GLY A 30 26.23 -6.89 -11.94
C GLY A 30 26.76 -6.76 -10.50
N SER A 31 27.05 -5.53 -10.05
CA SER A 31 27.53 -5.28 -8.69
C SER A 31 26.45 -5.70 -7.72
N ARG A 32 26.80 -6.72 -6.94
CA ARG A 32 26.23 -7.08 -5.67
C ARG A 32 26.55 -5.97 -4.66
N THR A 33 25.73 -4.93 -4.59
CA THR A 33 25.52 -4.11 -3.38
C THR A 33 24.18 -3.37 -3.51
N PRO A 34 23.41 -3.23 -2.41
CA PRO A 34 22.09 -2.62 -2.43
C PRO A 34 22.18 -1.09 -2.56
N GLU A 35 21.07 -0.47 -2.98
CA GLU A 35 20.82 0.99 -3.13
C GLU A 35 21.28 1.61 -4.47
N LEU A 36 20.49 2.43 -5.17
CA LEU A 36 19.34 3.24 -4.79
C LEU A 36 17.99 2.57 -5.08
N LEU A 37 17.23 2.30 -4.01
CA LEU A 37 15.78 2.39 -4.09
C LEU A 37 15.41 3.87 -4.27
N VAL A 38 15.29 4.35 -5.51
CA VAL A 38 14.15 5.25 -5.79
C VAL A 38 12.97 4.34 -6.06
N LYS A 39 12.57 3.61 -5.01
CA LYS A 39 11.22 3.07 -4.90
C LYS A 39 10.31 4.28 -4.80
N GLN A 40 9.82 4.80 -5.92
CA GLN A 40 8.42 5.19 -5.93
C GLN A 40 7.60 3.94 -6.26
N ILE A 41 7.62 2.99 -5.32
CA ILE A 41 6.38 2.28 -5.03
C ILE A 41 5.38 3.40 -4.72
N ASN A 42 4.15 3.30 -5.21
CA ASN A 42 3.10 4.02 -4.53
C ASN A 42 3.14 3.65 -3.03
N PRO A 43 2.75 4.53 -2.11
CA PRO A 43 2.85 4.27 -0.67
C PRO A 43 2.10 3.03 -0.15
N ASP A 44 1.46 2.24 -1.02
CA ASP A 44 0.55 1.14 -0.72
C ASP A 44 1.12 -0.27 -0.96
N GLY A 45 2.26 -0.45 -1.63
CA GLY A 45 2.94 -1.77 -1.72
C GLY A 45 2.07 -2.93 -2.22
N ASN A 46 0.92 -2.66 -2.82
CA ASN A 46 -0.12 -3.66 -3.02
C ASN A 46 -0.07 -4.24 -4.44
N ILE A 47 -0.11 -5.57 -4.52
CA ILE A 47 -0.43 -6.31 -5.74
C ILE A 47 -1.96 -6.50 -5.73
N SER A 48 -2.73 -5.43 -5.93
CA SER A 48 -4.18 -5.56 -6.09
C SER A 48 -4.52 -5.73 -7.57
N ASN A 49 -5.11 -6.90 -7.91
CA ASN A 49 -5.78 -7.17 -9.19
C ASN A 49 -7.02 -6.29 -9.36
N SER A 50 -6.84 -4.98 -9.58
CA SER A 50 -7.76 -4.10 -10.30
C SER A 50 -7.13 -2.72 -10.41
N PRO A 51 -7.17 -2.04 -11.58
CA PRO A 51 -6.92 -0.61 -11.61
C PRO A 51 -7.89 0.07 -10.62
N SER A 52 -7.35 0.96 -9.78
CA SER A 52 -8.15 1.89 -8.97
C SER A 52 -9.35 2.38 -9.78
N SER A 53 -10.57 2.14 -9.29
CA SER A 53 -11.84 2.32 -10.02
C SER A 53 -12.18 3.77 -10.40
N THR A 54 -11.25 4.72 -10.24
CA THR A 54 -11.39 6.14 -10.59
C THR A 54 -10.29 6.67 -11.52
N ALA A 55 -9.25 5.88 -11.85
CA ALA A 55 -8.20 6.32 -12.76
C ALA A 55 -8.64 6.12 -14.22
N ALA A 56 -8.78 7.21 -14.98
CA ALA A 56 -9.07 7.10 -16.41
C ALA A 56 -7.87 6.49 -17.13
N ILE A 57 -8.10 5.43 -17.91
CA ILE A 57 -7.07 4.85 -18.78
C ILE A 57 -6.81 5.85 -19.90
N THR A 58 -5.62 6.46 -19.91
CA THR A 58 -5.19 7.42 -20.93
C THR A 58 -4.45 6.73 -22.08
N PHE A 59 -3.91 5.55 -21.83
CA PHE A 59 -3.36 4.65 -22.84
C PHE A 59 -3.53 3.20 -22.39
N VAL A 60 -3.89 2.32 -23.32
CA VAL A 60 -3.86 0.88 -23.10
C VAL A 60 -3.39 0.19 -24.35
N ASP A 61 -2.50 -0.76 -24.16
CA ASP A 61 -2.17 -1.78 -25.13
C ASP A 61 -2.27 -3.13 -24.46
N SER A 62 -3.36 -3.85 -24.76
CA SER A 62 -3.59 -5.19 -24.24
C SER A 62 -2.65 -6.24 -24.78
N LEU A 63 -1.89 -5.95 -25.85
CA LEU A 63 -1.01 -6.89 -26.56
C LEU A 63 -1.69 -8.19 -27.08
N ASN A 64 -3.02 -8.28 -27.02
CA ASN A 64 -3.81 -9.40 -27.55
C ASN A 64 -3.68 -9.66 -29.07
N GLY A 65 -3.10 -8.71 -29.82
CA GLY A 65 -2.91 -8.81 -31.27
C GLY A 65 -1.58 -9.46 -31.67
N VAL A 66 -1.18 -9.23 -32.91
CA VAL A 66 0.17 -9.59 -33.37
C VAL A 66 1.18 -8.58 -32.82
N ASN A 67 2.28 -9.09 -32.27
CA ASN A 67 3.34 -8.40 -31.54
C ASN A 67 4.72 -8.70 -32.14
N ASP A 68 4.78 -9.02 -33.44
CA ASP A 68 6.06 -9.03 -34.14
C ASP A 68 6.59 -7.60 -34.34
N THR A 69 7.82 -7.48 -34.83
CA THR A 69 8.45 -6.16 -35.02
C THR A 69 7.68 -5.27 -35.99
N THR A 70 7.01 -5.84 -36.99
CA THR A 70 6.26 -5.10 -38.00
C THR A 70 5.00 -4.51 -37.38
N ASP A 71 4.21 -5.32 -36.67
CA ASP A 71 2.97 -4.89 -36.03
C ASP A 71 3.22 -3.93 -34.87
N LEU A 72 4.27 -4.16 -34.07
CA LEU A 72 4.66 -3.21 -33.02
C LEU A 72 4.96 -1.83 -33.62
N LYS A 73 5.73 -1.78 -34.72
CA LYS A 73 6.03 -0.53 -35.44
C LYS A 73 4.77 0.10 -36.04
N ALA A 74 3.87 -0.69 -36.59
CA ALA A 74 2.59 -0.20 -37.13
C ALA A 74 1.73 0.45 -36.04
N ARG A 75 1.78 -0.06 -34.81
CA ARG A 75 1.11 0.51 -33.63
C ARG A 75 1.87 1.67 -32.99
N GLY A 76 2.98 2.10 -33.59
CA GLY A 76 3.75 3.28 -33.20
C GLY A 76 4.89 3.02 -32.21
N TYR A 77 5.13 1.77 -31.84
CA TYR A 77 6.28 1.39 -31.03
C TYR A 77 7.59 1.57 -31.81
N LYS A 78 8.66 1.90 -31.11
CA LYS A 78 10.01 1.83 -31.65
C LYS A 78 10.73 0.66 -30.99
N VAL A 79 11.19 -0.28 -31.81
CA VAL A 79 11.91 -1.47 -31.34
C VAL A 79 13.36 -1.35 -31.78
N TRP A 80 14.29 -1.25 -30.83
CA TRP A 80 15.69 -0.92 -31.12
C TRP A 80 16.66 -1.92 -30.49
N TYR A 81 17.74 -2.20 -31.21
CA TYR A 81 18.88 -2.96 -30.74
C TYR A 81 20.06 -2.00 -30.51
N ARG A 82 20.71 -2.12 -29.35
CA ARG A 82 21.92 -1.37 -29.00
C ARG A 82 23.09 -2.25 -28.56
N GLY A 83 22.94 -3.56 -28.61
CA GLY A 83 23.97 -4.49 -28.18
C GLY A 83 25.24 -4.34 -29.03
N GLY A 84 26.40 -4.36 -28.35
CA GLY A 84 27.70 -4.46 -29.01
C GLY A 84 27.95 -5.88 -29.48
N GLY A 85 27.44 -6.25 -30.65
CA GLY A 85 27.63 -7.58 -31.25
C GLY A 85 26.62 -7.89 -32.35
N PRO A 86 26.85 -8.90 -33.22
CA PRO A 86 25.91 -9.27 -34.26
C PRO A 86 24.55 -9.70 -33.70
N GLN A 87 23.47 -9.24 -34.34
CA GLN A 87 22.13 -9.71 -34.01
C GLN A 87 22.00 -11.21 -34.36
N GLY A 88 21.34 -11.95 -33.47
CA GLY A 88 21.07 -13.38 -33.61
C GLY A 88 19.80 -13.67 -34.43
N LEU A 89 19.18 -14.81 -34.15
CA LEU A 89 18.08 -15.37 -34.94
C LEU A 89 16.71 -14.78 -34.61
N THR A 90 16.56 -14.10 -33.46
CA THR A 90 15.30 -13.47 -33.07
C THR A 90 15.35 -11.95 -33.21
N ALA A 91 14.19 -11.36 -33.41
CA ALA A 91 14.03 -9.92 -33.30
C ALA A 91 14.25 -9.46 -31.86
N THR A 92 14.53 -8.17 -31.68
CA THR A 92 14.75 -7.56 -30.36
C THR A 92 13.58 -7.69 -29.41
N TRP A 93 12.38 -7.60 -29.96
CA TRP A 93 11.12 -7.97 -29.32
C TRP A 93 10.26 -8.70 -30.35
N PHE A 94 9.61 -9.78 -29.93
CA PHE A 94 8.88 -10.71 -30.81
C PHE A 94 7.60 -11.24 -30.17
N GLN A 95 6.76 -11.89 -30.98
CA GLN A 95 5.48 -12.47 -30.56
C GLN A 95 5.64 -13.53 -29.45
N GLY A 96 4.86 -13.41 -28.38
CA GLY A 96 4.74 -14.44 -27.35
C GLY A 96 4.20 -15.77 -27.88
N ASN A 97 4.42 -16.87 -27.16
CA ASN A 97 3.88 -18.17 -27.58
C ASN A 97 3.56 -19.08 -26.39
N THR A 98 2.62 -19.98 -26.62
CA THR A 98 2.08 -20.87 -25.58
C THR A 98 3.03 -21.97 -25.14
N ALA A 99 4.10 -22.24 -25.91
CA ALA A 99 5.10 -23.25 -25.52
C ALA A 99 5.94 -22.76 -24.33
N ASN A 100 6.05 -21.44 -24.15
CA ASN A 100 6.68 -20.84 -22.98
C ASN A 100 5.65 -20.67 -21.85
N TRP A 101 4.58 -19.89 -22.09
CA TRP A 101 3.46 -19.69 -21.15
C TRP A 101 2.28 -18.98 -21.83
N PRO A 102 1.05 -19.10 -21.28
CA PRO A 102 -0.06 -18.28 -21.73
C PRO A 102 0.10 -16.80 -21.33
N ALA A 103 -0.45 -15.91 -22.16
CA ALA A 103 -0.63 -14.48 -21.88
C ALA A 103 -1.34 -14.22 -20.54
N PHE A 104 -1.12 -13.04 -19.96
CA PHE A 104 -1.83 -12.59 -18.76
C PHE A 104 -3.32 -12.34 -19.07
N ASN A 105 -3.60 -11.71 -20.22
CA ASN A 105 -4.94 -11.45 -20.70
C ASN A 105 -5.09 -11.82 -22.19
N GLY A 106 -6.33 -12.10 -22.59
CA GLY A 106 -6.66 -12.35 -24.00
C GLY A 106 -6.11 -13.68 -24.57
N PRO A 107 -5.82 -13.73 -25.90
CA PRO A 107 -5.35 -14.93 -26.57
C PRO A 107 -4.05 -15.46 -25.95
N ALA A 108 -3.87 -16.78 -25.90
CA ALA A 108 -2.77 -17.39 -25.15
C ALA A 108 -1.35 -16.97 -25.62
N SER A 109 -1.17 -16.53 -26.86
CA SER A 109 0.09 -15.97 -27.38
C SER A 109 0.15 -14.44 -27.33
N GLY A 110 -0.90 -13.77 -26.88
CA GLY A 110 -1.15 -12.32 -26.95
C GLY A 110 -0.34 -11.48 -25.98
N TYR A 111 0.99 -11.61 -26.04
CA TYR A 111 1.95 -10.81 -25.29
C TYR A 111 3.22 -10.59 -26.13
N VAL A 112 4.13 -9.71 -25.69
CA VAL A 112 5.42 -9.47 -26.38
C VAL A 112 6.56 -10.09 -25.57
N SER A 113 7.59 -10.60 -26.25
CA SER A 113 8.71 -11.33 -25.65
C SER A 113 10.08 -10.84 -26.13
N ALA A 114 11.11 -11.05 -25.33
CA ALA A 114 12.52 -10.89 -25.71
C ALA A 114 13.37 -11.98 -25.07
N ASN A 115 14.45 -12.43 -25.71
CA ASN A 115 15.26 -13.56 -25.23
C ASN A 115 16.73 -13.49 -25.64
N TYR A 116 17.51 -14.47 -25.15
CA TYR A 116 18.93 -14.65 -25.45
C TYR A 116 19.28 -14.81 -26.94
N ASN A 117 18.34 -15.23 -27.79
CA ASN A 117 18.60 -15.43 -29.22
C ASN A 117 18.68 -14.15 -30.04
N VAL A 118 18.47 -12.98 -29.41
CA VAL A 118 18.59 -11.67 -30.08
C VAL A 118 20.03 -11.33 -30.44
N VAL A 119 21.02 -11.99 -29.83
CA VAL A 119 22.44 -11.86 -30.15
C VAL A 119 23.07 -13.23 -30.41
N THR A 120 24.31 -13.26 -30.89
CA THR A 120 25.07 -14.52 -31.08
C THR A 120 26.12 -14.73 -29.98
N GLY A 121 26.56 -15.97 -29.75
CA GLY A 121 27.65 -16.29 -28.81
C GLY A 121 27.38 -15.86 -27.36
N THR A 122 28.36 -15.23 -26.73
CA THR A 122 28.30 -14.66 -25.37
C THR A 122 28.10 -13.13 -25.37
N ASN A 123 27.53 -12.57 -26.45
CA ASN A 123 27.33 -11.12 -26.56
C ASN A 123 26.27 -10.60 -25.57
N ASN A 124 26.26 -9.28 -25.36
CA ASN A 124 25.31 -8.62 -24.47
C ASN A 124 23.99 -8.33 -25.20
N ILE A 125 22.87 -8.61 -24.53
CA ILE A 125 21.55 -8.17 -24.97
C ILE A 125 21.37 -6.71 -24.54
N ASP A 126 20.91 -5.87 -25.44
CA ASP A 126 20.49 -4.50 -25.15
C ASP A 126 19.38 -4.10 -26.12
N SER A 127 18.15 -4.47 -25.75
CA SER A 127 16.96 -4.34 -26.59
C SER A 127 15.96 -3.39 -25.94
N TRP A 128 15.44 -2.45 -26.72
CA TRP A 128 14.46 -1.46 -26.28
C TRP A 128 13.12 -1.65 -26.96
N LEU A 129 12.06 -1.65 -26.17
CA LEU A 129 10.68 -1.46 -26.61
C LEU A 129 10.22 -0.10 -26.13
N VAL A 130 10.10 0.85 -27.06
CA VAL A 130 9.68 2.22 -26.77
C VAL A 130 8.23 2.40 -27.17
N SER A 131 7.41 2.92 -26.28
CA SER A 131 5.98 3.17 -26.49
C SER A 131 5.72 4.07 -27.70
N PRO A 132 4.50 4.07 -28.26
CA PRO A 132 3.99 5.17 -29.09
C PRO A 132 4.08 6.52 -28.37
N ARG A 133 3.82 7.63 -29.11
CA ARG A 133 3.71 8.95 -28.47
C ARG A 133 2.47 8.99 -27.60
N LEU A 134 2.63 9.48 -26.38
CA LEU A 134 1.57 9.59 -25.40
C LEU A 134 1.41 11.05 -24.99
N ASN A 135 0.15 11.46 -24.80
CA ASN A 135 -0.15 12.70 -24.09
C ASN A 135 -0.36 12.35 -22.62
N ILE A 136 0.58 12.73 -21.77
CA ILE A 136 0.57 12.38 -20.36
C ILE A 136 0.59 13.63 -19.48
N SER A 137 0.00 13.49 -18.31
CA SER A 137 0.08 14.48 -17.24
C SER A 137 1.11 14.07 -16.18
N ALA A 138 1.66 15.06 -15.49
CA ALA A 138 2.47 14.79 -14.31
C ALA A 138 1.60 14.09 -13.26
N GLY A 139 2.08 12.95 -12.76
CA GLY A 139 1.40 12.09 -11.79
C GLY A 139 0.72 10.85 -12.39
N ASP A 140 0.61 10.75 -13.72
CA ASP A 140 0.07 9.56 -14.39
C ASP A 140 0.87 8.31 -14.00
N SER A 141 0.28 7.13 -14.10
CA SER A 141 0.95 5.86 -13.76
C SER A 141 1.08 4.98 -14.99
N LEU A 142 2.31 4.61 -15.34
CA LEU A 142 2.64 3.51 -16.24
C LEU A 142 2.49 2.19 -15.49
N MET A 143 1.79 1.23 -16.08
CA MET A 143 1.60 -0.13 -15.57
C MET A 143 1.87 -1.14 -16.67
N PHE A 144 2.44 -2.29 -16.32
CA PHE A 144 2.55 -3.45 -17.22
C PHE A 144 2.70 -4.74 -16.41
N TRP A 145 2.39 -5.85 -17.04
CA TRP A 145 2.66 -7.19 -16.52
C TRP A 145 3.93 -7.74 -17.14
N GLU A 146 4.71 -8.46 -16.37
CA GLU A 146 5.96 -9.07 -16.81
C GLU A 146 6.07 -10.50 -16.29
N ARG A 147 6.86 -11.33 -16.98
CA ARG A 147 7.12 -12.73 -16.59
C ARG A 147 8.46 -13.23 -17.13
N THR A 148 9.07 -14.21 -16.46
CA THR A 148 10.27 -14.95 -16.92
C THR A 148 10.11 -16.48 -16.82
N VAL A 149 10.96 -17.27 -17.50
CA VAL A 149 10.96 -18.76 -17.42
C VAL A 149 11.43 -19.25 -16.05
N ALA A 150 10.83 -20.36 -15.60
CA ALA A 150 11.30 -21.13 -14.46
C ALA A 150 12.40 -22.12 -14.89
N ALA A 151 13.67 -21.68 -15.00
CA ALA A 151 14.87 -22.53 -14.95
C ALA A 151 16.17 -21.77 -15.27
N ASN A 152 16.72 -20.99 -14.32
CA ASN A 152 18.17 -20.79 -14.09
C ASN A 152 18.38 -19.83 -12.89
N PRO A 153 19.51 -19.87 -12.15
CA PRO A 153 19.78 -18.95 -11.04
C PRO A 153 20.22 -17.54 -11.50
N PHE A 154 20.01 -17.19 -12.78
CA PHE A 154 20.46 -15.94 -13.39
C PHE A 154 19.25 -15.08 -13.75
N PRO A 155 18.91 -14.08 -12.92
CA PRO A 155 17.74 -13.26 -13.15
C PRO A 155 17.96 -12.26 -14.29
N ASP A 156 17.08 -12.33 -15.28
CA ASP A 156 16.97 -11.33 -16.35
C ASP A 156 16.74 -9.94 -15.77
N SER A 157 17.29 -8.89 -16.39
CA SER A 157 17.15 -7.52 -15.88
C SER A 157 16.39 -6.61 -16.85
N MET A 158 15.50 -5.82 -16.27
CA MET A 158 14.74 -4.79 -16.99
C MET A 158 15.06 -3.40 -16.46
N ARG A 159 15.17 -2.43 -17.37
CA ARG A 159 15.28 -0.99 -17.05
C ARG A 159 14.11 -0.25 -17.68
N ILE A 160 13.46 0.60 -16.90
CA ILE A 160 12.28 1.35 -17.30
C ILE A 160 12.66 2.83 -17.38
N MET A 161 12.51 3.40 -18.56
CA MET A 161 12.84 4.79 -18.83
C MET A 161 11.62 5.57 -19.31
N TYR A 162 11.68 6.87 -19.12
CA TYR A 162 10.62 7.80 -19.45
C TYR A 162 11.18 9.12 -19.99
N SER A 163 10.57 9.68 -21.04
CA SER A 163 10.90 11.00 -21.57
C SER A 163 9.65 11.82 -21.83
N ALA A 164 9.55 12.97 -21.16
CA ALA A 164 8.50 13.97 -21.38
C ALA A 164 8.61 14.62 -22.76
N ALA A 165 9.84 14.81 -23.23
CA ALA A 165 10.15 15.39 -24.54
C ALA A 165 9.93 14.40 -25.70
N GLY A 166 9.97 13.09 -25.40
CA GLY A 166 9.69 12.04 -26.38
C GLY A 166 10.90 11.63 -27.20
N ASP A 167 10.88 11.95 -28.50
CA ASP A 167 11.51 11.23 -29.62
C ASP A 167 13.06 11.15 -29.69
N SER A 168 13.77 11.49 -28.62
CA SER A 168 15.21 11.21 -28.51
C SER A 168 15.47 9.73 -28.20
N THR A 169 16.72 9.30 -28.38
CA THR A 169 17.13 7.93 -28.02
C THR A 169 17.03 7.72 -26.50
N PRO A 170 16.45 6.61 -25.98
CA PRO A 170 16.44 6.38 -24.54
C PRO A 170 17.83 6.49 -23.93
N GLU A 171 17.93 7.11 -22.75
CA GLU A 171 19.17 7.49 -22.06
C GLU A 171 19.87 8.76 -22.58
N ALA A 172 19.37 9.40 -23.64
CA ALA A 172 19.72 10.81 -23.89
C ALA A 172 19.26 11.68 -22.69
N GLY A 173 19.85 12.85 -22.49
CA GLY A 173 19.63 13.68 -21.28
C GLY A 173 18.18 14.09 -20.97
N SER A 174 17.23 13.89 -21.91
CA SER A 174 15.80 14.09 -21.70
C SER A 174 15.05 12.86 -21.14
N TRP A 175 15.73 11.72 -20.98
CA TRP A 175 15.18 10.49 -20.42
C TRP A 175 15.53 10.34 -18.94
N VAL A 176 14.54 9.95 -18.16
CA VAL A 176 14.63 9.68 -16.73
C VAL A 176 14.43 8.17 -16.52
N GLU A 177 15.23 7.56 -15.66
CA GLU A 177 15.01 6.18 -15.21
C GLU A 177 13.90 6.15 -14.16
N LEU A 178 12.83 5.41 -14.44
CA LEU A 178 11.72 5.17 -13.51
C LEU A 178 12.02 3.99 -12.58
N GLY A 179 12.81 3.02 -13.04
CA GLY A 179 13.26 1.92 -12.21
C GLY A 179 14.07 0.89 -12.99
N ARG A 180 14.70 -0.01 -12.23
CA ARG A 180 15.44 -1.15 -12.74
C ARG A 180 15.29 -2.30 -11.78
N PHE A 181 15.01 -3.48 -12.31
CA PHE A 181 14.74 -4.65 -11.48
C PHE A 181 15.26 -5.93 -12.13
N ARG A 182 15.42 -6.93 -11.28
CA ARG A 182 15.66 -8.32 -11.64
C ARG A 182 14.32 -9.02 -11.75
N ASN A 183 14.12 -9.75 -12.82
CA ASN A 183 12.94 -10.57 -13.00
C ASN A 183 13.16 -11.90 -12.25
N THR A 184 12.55 -12.03 -11.09
CA THR A 184 12.69 -13.18 -10.19
C THR A 184 11.39 -13.96 -10.01
N GLU A 185 10.27 -13.44 -10.52
CA GLU A 185 8.96 -14.08 -10.38
C GLU A 185 8.83 -15.19 -11.43
N THR A 186 8.81 -16.43 -10.96
CA THR A 186 8.71 -17.62 -11.83
C THR A 186 7.30 -18.21 -11.72
N GLY A 187 6.75 -18.71 -12.83
CA GLY A 187 5.47 -19.44 -12.82
C GLY A 187 4.19 -18.58 -12.84
N SER A 188 4.27 -17.26 -12.60
CA SER A 188 3.13 -16.32 -12.66
C SER A 188 3.51 -15.00 -13.36
N TRP A 189 2.50 -14.23 -13.77
CA TRP A 189 2.70 -12.85 -14.24
C TRP A 189 2.76 -11.88 -13.06
N ALA A 190 3.71 -10.96 -13.11
CA ALA A 190 3.99 -9.94 -12.10
C ALA A 190 3.58 -8.55 -12.60
N GLN A 191 2.91 -7.75 -11.79
CA GLN A 191 2.60 -6.36 -12.19
C GLN A 191 3.70 -5.39 -11.75
N ARG A 192 4.00 -4.40 -12.59
CA ARG A 192 4.86 -3.25 -12.30
C ARG A 192 4.08 -1.96 -12.52
N LYS A 193 4.31 -0.96 -11.66
CA LYS A 193 3.66 0.35 -11.72
C LYS A 193 4.66 1.47 -11.41
N TYR A 194 4.68 2.52 -12.22
CA TYR A 194 5.58 3.67 -12.09
C TYR A 194 4.82 4.98 -12.26
N ARG A 195 5.02 5.92 -11.34
CA ARG A 195 4.44 7.26 -11.42
C ARG A 195 5.32 8.17 -12.28
N LEU A 196 4.72 8.93 -13.19
CA LEU A 196 5.41 9.81 -14.13
C LEU A 196 5.54 11.22 -13.53
N ALA A 197 6.76 11.74 -13.38
CA ALA A 197 7.00 12.99 -12.65
C ALA A 197 6.71 14.26 -13.47
N THR A 198 6.69 14.17 -14.80
CA THR A 198 6.61 15.34 -15.69
C THR A 198 5.55 15.09 -16.76
N ALA A 199 4.82 16.13 -17.14
CA ALA A 199 3.84 16.08 -18.24
C ALA A 199 4.54 16.19 -19.60
N GLY A 200 3.93 15.65 -20.65
CA GLY A 200 4.45 15.76 -22.01
C GLY A 200 3.44 15.34 -23.06
N ALA A 201 3.21 16.20 -24.06
CA ALA A 201 2.27 15.93 -25.15
C ALA A 201 2.81 14.92 -26.18
N ASN A 202 4.12 14.66 -26.17
CA ASN A 202 4.80 13.72 -27.06
C ASN A 202 5.59 12.67 -26.28
N ALA A 203 5.22 12.43 -25.04
CA ALA A 203 6.00 11.63 -24.14
C ALA A 203 6.12 10.17 -24.58
N ARG A 204 7.17 9.50 -24.12
CA ARG A 204 7.38 8.06 -24.34
C ARG A 204 7.88 7.38 -23.08
N PHE A 205 7.50 6.14 -22.88
CA PHE A 205 8.20 5.23 -21.97
C PHE A 205 8.99 4.19 -22.77
N ALA A 206 9.99 3.58 -22.16
CA ALA A 206 10.79 2.55 -22.78
C ALA A 206 11.11 1.43 -21.79
N LEU A 207 10.94 0.19 -22.25
CA LEU A 207 11.32 -1.02 -21.53
C LEU A 207 12.61 -1.54 -22.17
N ARG A 208 13.68 -1.65 -21.38
CA ARG A 208 14.95 -2.22 -21.80
C ARG A 208 15.06 -3.63 -21.27
N TYR A 209 15.40 -4.57 -22.14
CA TYR A 209 15.97 -5.85 -21.75
C TYR A 209 17.49 -5.75 -21.94
N ASN A 210 18.23 -5.77 -20.84
CA ASN A 210 19.69 -5.67 -20.87
C ASN A 210 20.30 -6.78 -20.04
N VAL A 211 21.14 -7.60 -20.67
CA VAL A 211 21.84 -8.70 -20.03
C VAL A 211 23.25 -8.83 -20.58
N VAL A 212 24.23 -8.84 -19.68
CA VAL A 212 25.64 -9.08 -20.00
C VAL A 212 25.87 -10.58 -20.18
N SER A 213 26.60 -11.01 -21.21
CA SER A 213 26.73 -12.44 -21.56
C SER A 213 25.36 -13.12 -21.71
N GLY A 214 24.50 -12.46 -22.51
CA GLY A 214 23.10 -12.85 -22.69
C GLY A 214 22.85 -13.64 -23.97
N GLY A 215 23.84 -13.90 -24.81
CA GLY A 215 23.61 -14.69 -26.02
C GLY A 215 23.31 -16.19 -25.76
N PRO A 216 23.05 -16.99 -26.81
CA PRO A 216 22.65 -18.40 -26.68
C PRO A 216 23.68 -19.31 -26.01
N THR A 217 24.95 -18.91 -26.00
CA THR A 217 26.02 -19.61 -25.28
C THR A 217 26.53 -18.81 -24.09
N GLY A 218 25.83 -17.75 -23.70
CA GLY A 218 26.08 -16.95 -22.51
C GLY A 218 25.36 -17.51 -21.28
N ASP A 219 25.74 -17.01 -20.11
CA ASP A 219 25.35 -17.62 -18.83
C ASP A 219 24.26 -16.82 -18.07
N ASN A 220 23.75 -15.71 -18.61
CA ASN A 220 22.99 -14.75 -17.78
C ASN A 220 21.58 -14.40 -18.27
N SER A 221 21.14 -14.89 -19.42
CA SER A 221 19.86 -14.50 -20.03
C SER A 221 18.93 -15.69 -20.22
N ASN A 222 17.63 -15.43 -20.14
CA ASN A 222 16.62 -16.36 -20.62
C ASN A 222 15.62 -15.71 -21.61
N LEU A 223 14.37 -15.59 -21.22
CA LEU A 223 13.22 -15.11 -21.96
C LEU A 223 12.37 -14.29 -20.97
N ILE A 224 12.07 -13.05 -21.36
CA ILE A 224 11.08 -12.22 -20.68
C ILE A 224 9.83 -12.07 -21.54
N GLY A 225 8.68 -11.98 -20.87
CA GLY A 225 7.40 -11.58 -21.45
C GLY A 225 6.92 -10.28 -20.84
N VAL A 226 6.29 -9.42 -21.64
CA VAL A 226 5.55 -8.23 -21.20
C VAL A 226 4.15 -8.29 -21.76
N ASP A 227 3.16 -7.99 -20.92
CA ASP A 227 1.75 -8.01 -21.28
C ASP A 227 0.99 -6.84 -20.64
N MET A 228 -0.19 -6.52 -21.20
CA MET A 228 -1.11 -5.48 -20.77
C MET A 228 -0.43 -4.21 -20.27
N ILE A 229 0.03 -3.37 -21.20
CA ILE A 229 0.66 -2.08 -20.87
C ILE A 229 -0.43 -1.01 -20.77
N THR A 230 -0.44 -0.24 -19.69
CA THR A 230 -1.42 0.83 -19.46
C THR A 230 -0.74 2.09 -18.95
N VAL A 231 -1.24 3.24 -19.37
CA VAL A 231 -1.07 4.49 -18.64
C VAL A 231 -2.43 4.91 -18.12
N SER A 232 -2.52 5.13 -16.82
CA SER A 232 -3.70 5.66 -16.17
C SER A 232 -3.44 7.08 -15.69
N SER A 233 -4.41 7.97 -15.83
CA SER A 233 -4.32 9.34 -15.34
C SER A 233 -3.93 9.37 -13.87
N ALA A 234 -3.13 10.36 -13.48
CA ALA A 234 -2.97 10.73 -12.08
C ALA A 234 -4.37 11.01 -11.54
N GLY A 235 -4.89 10.18 -10.64
CA GLY A 235 -6.01 10.62 -9.82
C GLY A 235 -5.52 11.77 -8.95
N GLY A 236 -5.59 13.01 -9.43
CA GLY A 236 -5.14 14.22 -8.72
C GLY A 236 -3.71 14.17 -8.13
N PRO A 237 -3.30 15.20 -7.35
CA PRO A 237 -2.26 15.00 -6.35
C PRO A 237 -2.64 13.81 -5.42
N PRO A 238 -1.66 13.15 -4.76
CA PRO A 238 -1.99 12.18 -3.72
C PRO A 238 -3.02 12.82 -2.79
N PRO A 239 -4.09 12.12 -2.41
CA PRO A 239 -5.09 12.67 -1.53
C PRO A 239 -4.40 13.30 -0.32
N SER A 240 -4.73 14.55 0.02
CA SER A 240 -4.45 15.05 1.36
C SER A 240 -5.36 14.25 2.29
N CYS A 241 -4.83 13.15 2.81
CA CYS A 241 -5.55 12.29 3.74
C CYS A 241 -5.60 12.99 5.08
N ASN A 242 -6.80 13.40 5.43
CA ASN A 242 -7.08 14.02 6.70
C ASN A 242 -7.93 13.05 7.50
N PHE A 243 -7.49 12.82 8.72
CA PHE A 243 -8.00 11.74 9.56
C PHE A 243 -8.65 12.36 10.77
N THR A 244 -9.94 12.09 10.93
CA THR A 244 -10.70 12.37 12.13
C THR A 244 -11.26 11.07 12.67
N TRP A 245 -11.38 10.99 13.98
CA TRP A 245 -11.91 9.83 14.66
C TRP A 245 -13.24 10.17 15.31
N SER A 246 -14.18 9.23 15.23
CA SER A 246 -15.50 9.39 15.86
C SER A 246 -16.02 8.08 16.41
N THR A 247 -16.56 8.11 17.63
CA THR A 247 -17.27 6.98 18.24
C THR A 247 -18.49 6.59 17.41
N GLN A 248 -18.67 5.29 17.23
CA GLN A 248 -19.79 4.67 16.54
C GLN A 248 -20.72 4.01 17.56
N THR A 249 -22.00 3.88 17.22
CA THR A 249 -22.94 3.09 18.03
C THR A 249 -22.89 1.64 17.56
N SER A 250 -22.17 0.79 18.29
CA SER A 250 -22.00 -0.62 17.95
C SER A 250 -23.28 -1.43 18.13
N GLY A 251 -24.16 -1.03 19.05
CA GLY A 251 -25.38 -1.77 19.41
C GLY A 251 -25.15 -2.95 20.36
N THR A 252 -24.00 -3.00 21.04
CA THR A 252 -23.66 -3.99 22.07
C THR A 252 -22.81 -3.37 23.16
N THR A 253 -22.77 -3.99 24.34
CA THR A 253 -21.85 -3.65 25.44
C THR A 253 -20.79 -4.73 25.64
N GLN A 254 -20.75 -5.76 24.80
CA GLN A 254 -19.75 -6.82 24.89
C GLN A 254 -18.38 -6.28 24.52
N GLN A 255 -17.32 -6.80 25.15
CA GLN A 255 -15.96 -6.44 24.77
C GLN A 255 -15.68 -6.93 23.35
N MET A 256 -15.14 -6.06 22.49
CA MET A 256 -14.64 -6.39 21.17
C MET A 256 -13.13 -6.67 21.27
N PHE A 257 -12.69 -7.82 20.78
CA PHE A 257 -11.28 -8.23 20.78
C PHE A 257 -10.59 -7.99 19.44
N SER A 258 -11.35 -7.95 18.35
CA SER A 258 -10.79 -7.76 17.01
C SER A 258 -11.71 -6.95 16.10
N VAL A 259 -11.11 -6.23 15.16
CA VAL A 259 -11.78 -5.44 14.13
C VAL A 259 -11.13 -5.73 12.78
N SER A 260 -11.93 -5.89 11.74
CA SER A 260 -11.47 -6.07 10.36
C SER A 260 -12.16 -5.08 9.43
N THR A 261 -11.35 -4.20 8.86
CA THR A 261 -11.71 -3.22 7.85
C THR A 261 -11.62 -3.88 6.47
N VAL A 262 -12.70 -3.83 5.70
CA VAL A 262 -12.73 -4.31 4.31
C VAL A 262 -12.65 -3.13 3.34
N SER A 263 -13.37 -2.05 3.64
CA SER A 263 -13.36 -0.80 2.89
C SER A 263 -13.76 0.36 3.79
N ASP A 264 -13.95 1.55 3.22
CA ASP A 264 -14.52 2.70 3.92
C ASP A 264 -16.01 2.53 4.28
N GLN A 265 -16.68 1.56 3.65
CA GLN A 265 -18.08 1.23 3.86
C GLN A 265 -18.29 -0.05 4.68
N ILE A 266 -17.37 -1.01 4.59
CA ILE A 266 -17.55 -2.35 5.15
C ILE A 266 -16.51 -2.58 6.25
N GLY A 267 -17.00 -2.91 7.45
CA GLY A 267 -16.18 -3.26 8.60
C GLY A 267 -16.87 -4.30 9.46
N TRP A 268 -16.06 -5.11 10.14
CA TRP A 268 -16.50 -6.17 11.04
C TRP A 268 -15.78 -6.01 12.38
N ALA A 269 -16.45 -6.30 13.49
CA ALA A 269 -15.86 -6.34 14.82
C ALA A 269 -16.39 -7.57 15.54
N ALA A 270 -15.54 -8.25 16.30
CA ALA A 270 -15.92 -9.45 17.01
C ALA A 270 -15.31 -9.49 18.41
N GLY A 271 -15.94 -10.25 19.31
CA GLY A 271 -15.50 -10.28 20.68
C GLY A 271 -16.19 -11.31 21.57
N ALA A 272 -16.42 -10.90 22.81
CA ALA A 272 -16.90 -11.76 23.89
C ALA A 272 -18.23 -12.44 23.57
N ALA A 273 -18.42 -13.66 24.08
CA ALA A 273 -19.62 -14.48 23.94
C ALA A 273 -20.08 -14.65 22.47
N GLY A 274 -19.13 -14.81 21.55
CA GLY A 274 -19.41 -15.01 20.12
C GLY A 274 -20.01 -13.79 19.43
N THR A 275 -19.92 -12.61 20.05
CA THR A 275 -20.54 -11.38 19.50
C THR A 275 -19.82 -10.96 18.22
N VAL A 276 -20.58 -10.70 17.17
CA VAL A 276 -20.08 -10.11 15.92
C VAL A 276 -20.96 -8.92 15.55
N ARG A 277 -20.33 -7.78 15.26
CA ARG A 277 -20.99 -6.60 14.70
C ARG A 277 -20.42 -6.31 13.32
N LYS A 278 -21.28 -5.88 12.40
CA LYS A 278 -20.91 -5.60 11.01
C LYS A 278 -21.53 -4.30 10.53
N THR A 279 -20.81 -3.56 9.71
CA THR A 279 -21.34 -2.42 8.97
C THR A 279 -21.13 -2.60 7.46
N THR A 280 -22.03 -2.02 6.67
CA THR A 280 -21.92 -1.93 5.19
C THR A 280 -22.21 -0.51 4.68
N ASN A 281 -22.33 0.45 5.61
CA ASN A 281 -22.65 1.85 5.34
C ASN A 281 -21.69 2.79 6.10
N GLY A 282 -20.43 2.35 6.22
CA GLY A 282 -19.34 3.15 6.74
C GLY A 282 -19.48 3.47 8.22
N GLY A 283 -20.05 2.56 9.00
CA GLY A 283 -20.20 2.68 10.45
C GLY A 283 -21.44 3.45 10.92
N THR A 284 -22.23 4.02 10.00
CA THR A 284 -23.49 4.71 10.33
C THR A 284 -24.42 3.83 11.16
N THR A 285 -24.49 2.55 10.81
CA THR A 285 -25.12 1.52 11.63
C THR A 285 -24.26 0.27 11.68
N TRP A 286 -24.24 -0.36 12.85
CA TRP A 286 -23.67 -1.69 13.07
C TRP A 286 -24.80 -2.68 13.32
N THR A 287 -24.91 -3.71 12.48
CA THR A 287 -25.89 -4.80 12.61
C THR A 287 -25.26 -6.03 13.23
N ASP A 288 -26.08 -6.96 13.70
CA ASP A 288 -25.61 -8.24 14.22
C ASP A 288 -25.05 -9.11 13.07
N GLY A 289 -23.79 -9.53 13.20
CA GLY A 289 -23.09 -10.43 12.28
C GLY A 289 -23.02 -11.87 12.79
N ASN A 290 -23.74 -12.19 13.86
CA ASN A 290 -23.95 -13.55 14.35
C ASN A 290 -25.32 -13.65 15.04
N PRO A 291 -26.44 -13.42 14.31
CA PRO A 291 -27.79 -13.35 14.88
C PRO A 291 -28.32 -14.70 15.37
N THR A 292 -27.63 -15.81 15.04
CA THR A 292 -27.98 -17.16 15.50
C THR A 292 -26.88 -17.69 16.43
N PRO A 293 -26.77 -17.16 17.66
CA PRO A 293 -25.73 -17.57 18.60
C PRO A 293 -25.94 -19.05 18.97
N GLY A 294 -24.93 -19.88 18.68
CA GLY A 294 -25.00 -21.33 18.94
C GLY A 294 -24.01 -22.15 18.14
N VAL A 295 -23.56 -21.68 16.96
CA VAL A 295 -22.49 -22.35 16.21
C VAL A 295 -21.12 -21.96 16.73
N ILE A 296 -20.87 -20.66 16.91
CA ILE A 296 -19.64 -20.17 17.51
C ILE A 296 -19.77 -20.29 19.03
N SER A 297 -18.94 -21.11 19.65
CA SER A 297 -18.86 -21.24 21.11
C SER A 297 -17.69 -20.44 21.67
N GLY A 298 -17.95 -19.56 22.65
CA GLY A 298 -16.92 -18.81 23.37
C GLY A 298 -16.58 -17.46 22.74
N ASP A 299 -15.48 -16.87 23.20
CA ASP A 299 -15.02 -15.55 22.77
C ASP A 299 -14.33 -15.62 21.40
N ILE A 300 -14.57 -14.62 20.54
CA ILE A 300 -13.89 -14.46 19.26
C ILE A 300 -12.71 -13.52 19.44
N TYR A 301 -11.48 -14.02 19.30
CA TYR A 301 -10.27 -13.24 19.54
C TYR A 301 -9.68 -12.59 18.29
N ASN A 302 -9.91 -13.19 17.13
CA ASN A 302 -9.52 -12.64 15.84
C ASN A 302 -10.66 -12.82 14.83
N ILE A 303 -10.93 -11.77 14.05
CA ILE A 303 -11.81 -11.83 12.88
C ILE A 303 -11.07 -11.23 11.68
N TYR A 304 -11.17 -11.91 10.54
CA TYR A 304 -10.65 -11.41 9.27
C TYR A 304 -11.75 -11.47 8.21
N ALA A 305 -12.08 -10.33 7.62
CA ALA A 305 -13.07 -10.20 6.57
C ALA A 305 -12.44 -9.66 5.27
N TRP A 306 -12.94 -10.10 4.12
CA TRP A 306 -12.53 -9.58 2.80
C TRP A 306 -13.70 -9.11 1.95
N SER A 307 -14.92 -9.29 2.43
CA SER A 307 -16.12 -8.76 1.78
C SER A 307 -17.20 -8.46 2.82
N ALA A 308 -18.33 -7.90 2.38
CA ALA A 308 -19.52 -7.83 3.23
C ALA A 308 -20.07 -9.22 3.56
N ASN A 309 -19.78 -10.25 2.77
CA ASN A 309 -20.37 -11.57 2.91
C ASN A 309 -19.42 -12.58 3.55
N ASP A 310 -18.13 -12.39 3.37
CA ASP A 310 -17.12 -13.39 3.68
C ASP A 310 -16.21 -12.94 4.81
N ALA A 311 -16.16 -13.76 5.85
CA ALA A 311 -15.27 -13.59 6.99
C ALA A 311 -14.91 -14.94 7.60
N ILE A 312 -13.78 -14.96 8.28
CA ILE A 312 -13.31 -16.05 9.12
C ILE A 312 -13.01 -15.51 10.52
N CYS A 313 -13.18 -16.35 11.54
CA CYS A 313 -12.83 -15.98 12.90
C CYS A 313 -12.32 -17.17 13.72
N THR A 314 -11.58 -16.87 14.78
CA THR A 314 -11.05 -17.86 15.73
C THR A 314 -11.68 -17.68 17.11
N THR A 315 -11.79 -18.77 17.86
CA THR A 315 -12.27 -18.75 19.25
C THR A 315 -11.29 -19.47 20.19
N SER A 316 -11.31 -19.13 21.48
CA SER A 316 -10.59 -19.88 22.52
C SER A 316 -11.52 -20.73 23.37
N PRO A 317 -11.60 -22.04 23.08
CA PRO A 317 -11.70 -23.03 24.15
C PRO A 317 -10.36 -23.77 24.34
N ALA A 318 -10.31 -24.82 25.16
CA ALA A 318 -9.16 -25.75 25.27
C ALA A 318 -8.75 -26.45 23.95
N ALA A 319 -9.38 -26.09 22.83
CA ALA A 319 -9.12 -26.53 21.49
C ALA A 319 -9.16 -25.33 20.53
N THR A 320 -8.42 -25.45 19.44
CA THR A 320 -8.36 -24.46 18.38
C THR A 320 -9.57 -24.62 17.44
N PHE A 321 -10.28 -23.54 17.11
CA PHE A 321 -11.34 -23.55 16.11
C PHE A 321 -11.23 -22.40 15.11
N ILE A 322 -11.59 -22.66 13.85
CA ILE A 322 -11.83 -21.62 12.84
C ILE A 322 -13.26 -21.77 12.32
N TYR A 323 -13.97 -20.66 12.27
CA TYR A 323 -15.31 -20.56 11.69
C TYR A 323 -15.27 -19.68 10.44
N LYS A 324 -16.13 -19.99 9.47
CA LYS A 324 -16.28 -19.21 8.24
C LYS A 324 -17.75 -18.85 8.00
N THR A 325 -17.98 -17.67 7.46
CA THR A 325 -19.26 -17.26 6.86
C THR A 325 -19.03 -16.83 5.42
N THR A 326 -20.05 -17.01 4.58
CA THR A 326 -20.09 -16.55 3.17
C THR A 326 -21.40 -15.80 2.86
N ASN A 327 -22.20 -15.51 3.90
CA ASN A 327 -23.50 -14.85 3.79
C ASN A 327 -23.66 -13.71 4.81
N GLY A 328 -22.54 -13.05 5.11
CA GLY A 328 -22.51 -11.83 5.89
C GLY A 328 -22.80 -12.04 7.37
N GLY A 329 -22.48 -13.24 7.88
CA GLY A 329 -22.62 -13.58 9.30
C GLY A 329 -23.98 -14.17 9.67
N THR A 330 -24.90 -14.30 8.70
CA THR A 330 -26.22 -14.91 8.93
C THR A 330 -26.07 -16.34 9.46
N THR A 331 -25.13 -17.09 8.90
CA THR A 331 -24.71 -18.40 9.40
C THR A 331 -23.20 -18.50 9.41
N TRP A 332 -22.68 -19.26 10.36
CA TRP A 332 -21.27 -19.63 10.47
C TRP A 332 -21.12 -21.14 10.38
N VAL A 333 -19.98 -21.61 9.87
CA VAL A 333 -19.62 -23.02 9.78
C VAL A 333 -18.25 -23.22 10.40
N GLN A 334 -18.10 -24.17 11.31
CA GLN A 334 -16.80 -24.57 11.81
C GLN A 334 -16.05 -25.33 10.70
N VAL A 335 -14.93 -24.77 10.24
CA VAL A 335 -14.13 -25.29 9.11
C VAL A 335 -12.81 -25.91 9.57
N TYR A 336 -12.42 -25.72 10.83
CA TYR A 336 -11.20 -26.29 11.39
C TYR A 336 -11.35 -26.59 12.87
N THR A 337 -10.71 -27.66 13.32
CA THR A 337 -10.48 -27.95 14.74
C THR A 337 -9.12 -28.60 14.95
N LEU A 338 -8.44 -28.23 16.03
CA LEU A 338 -7.24 -28.90 16.51
C LEU A 338 -7.31 -29.03 18.03
N ALA A 339 -7.00 -30.22 18.55
CA ALA A 339 -6.96 -30.45 19.99
C ALA A 339 -5.75 -29.74 20.60
N GLY A 340 -5.99 -28.93 21.64
CA GLY A 340 -4.97 -28.07 22.23
C GLY A 340 -4.56 -26.91 21.32
N GLY A 341 -3.78 -25.99 21.90
CA GLY A 341 -3.37 -24.75 21.23
C GLY A 341 -4.53 -23.78 21.03
N PHE A 342 -4.21 -22.68 20.37
CA PHE A 342 -5.10 -21.55 20.14
C PHE A 342 -4.63 -20.81 18.88
N ILE A 343 -5.49 -20.53 17.89
CA ILE A 343 -5.11 -19.65 16.76
C ILE A 343 -5.29 -18.20 17.20
N ASP A 344 -4.17 -17.52 17.37
CA ASP A 344 -4.06 -16.12 17.78
C ASP A 344 -4.49 -15.14 16.68
N ALA A 345 -4.20 -15.46 15.41
CA ALA A 345 -4.50 -14.57 14.31
C ALA A 345 -4.63 -15.29 12.95
N LEU A 346 -5.47 -14.74 12.07
CA LEU A 346 -5.69 -15.17 10.70
C LEU A 346 -5.48 -14.00 9.73
N GLN A 347 -4.93 -14.29 8.56
CA GLN A 347 -4.88 -13.33 7.46
C GLN A 347 -4.99 -14.04 6.10
N MET A 348 -5.92 -13.58 5.27
CA MET A 348 -5.97 -13.96 3.85
C MET A 348 -5.02 -13.07 3.03
N ILE A 349 -4.35 -13.66 2.03
CA ILE A 349 -3.51 -12.93 1.06
C ILE A 349 -4.12 -12.91 -0.33
N SER A 350 -5.13 -13.74 -0.57
CA SER A 350 -5.94 -13.75 -1.78
C SER A 350 -7.35 -14.27 -1.46
N PRO A 351 -8.29 -14.26 -2.43
CA PRO A 351 -9.61 -14.86 -2.22
C PRO A 351 -9.58 -16.35 -1.88
N THR A 352 -8.47 -17.05 -2.15
CA THR A 352 -8.35 -18.50 -1.94
C THR A 352 -7.27 -18.87 -0.92
N GLU A 353 -6.23 -18.06 -0.75
CA GLU A 353 -5.08 -18.39 0.07
C GLU A 353 -4.98 -17.52 1.33
N GLY A 354 -4.69 -18.16 2.47
CA GLY A 354 -4.56 -17.51 3.75
C GLY A 354 -3.84 -18.38 4.77
N TYR A 355 -3.42 -17.74 5.85
CA TYR A 355 -2.59 -18.32 6.89
C TYR A 355 -3.13 -17.97 8.27
N GLY A 356 -2.90 -18.86 9.22
CA GLY A 356 -3.16 -18.65 10.63
C GLY A 356 -1.94 -19.03 11.47
N VAL A 357 -1.71 -18.28 12.53
CA VAL A 357 -0.68 -18.56 13.52
C VAL A 357 -1.35 -18.82 14.86
N GLY A 358 -0.87 -19.82 15.56
CA GLY A 358 -1.36 -20.21 16.87
C GLY A 358 -0.28 -20.74 17.79
N ASP A 359 -0.66 -20.86 19.06
CA ASP A 359 0.15 -21.37 20.14
C ASP A 359 0.78 -22.74 19.84
N PRO A 360 1.96 -23.03 20.42
CA PRO A 360 2.64 -24.28 20.17
C PRO A 360 1.84 -25.52 20.61
N VAL A 361 1.75 -26.50 19.72
CA VAL A 361 1.19 -27.83 20.00
C VAL A 361 2.25 -28.88 19.72
N ALA A 362 2.55 -29.70 20.74
CA ALA A 362 3.60 -30.72 20.70
C ALA A 362 5.00 -30.14 20.36
N GLY A 363 5.35 -28.98 20.94
CA GLY A 363 6.67 -28.37 20.81
C GLY A 363 6.93 -27.65 19.48
N LYS A 364 5.91 -27.47 18.64
CA LYS A 364 5.98 -26.68 17.40
C LYS A 364 4.91 -25.62 17.39
N TRP A 365 5.23 -24.44 16.86
CA TRP A 365 4.23 -23.43 16.54
C TRP A 365 3.11 -24.03 15.68
N THR A 366 1.88 -23.60 15.88
CA THR A 366 0.77 -24.01 15.03
C THR A 366 0.67 -23.02 13.87
N ILE A 367 0.99 -23.47 12.65
CA ILE A 367 0.88 -22.64 11.45
C ILE A 367 -0.08 -23.35 10.51
N VAL A 368 -1.25 -22.76 10.27
CA VAL A 368 -2.28 -23.33 9.40
C VAL A 368 -2.39 -22.57 8.10
N LYS A 369 -2.70 -23.28 7.02
CA LYS A 369 -2.86 -22.71 5.67
C LYS A 369 -4.18 -23.17 5.05
N THR A 370 -4.81 -22.28 4.32
CA THR A 370 -5.90 -22.56 3.38
C THR A 370 -5.46 -22.24 1.95
N THR A 371 -6.02 -22.96 0.98
CA THR A 371 -5.91 -22.67 -0.46
C THR A 371 -7.27 -22.65 -1.17
N ASP A 372 -8.38 -22.74 -0.43
CA ASP A 372 -9.76 -22.80 -0.94
C ASP A 372 -10.69 -21.73 -0.32
N GLY A 373 -10.10 -20.60 0.08
CA GLY A 373 -10.80 -19.45 0.64
C GLY A 373 -11.22 -19.63 2.09
N GLY A 374 -10.53 -20.49 2.83
CA GLY A 374 -10.79 -20.80 4.23
C GLY A 374 -11.90 -21.84 4.43
N SER A 375 -12.23 -22.60 3.40
CA SER A 375 -13.22 -23.69 3.49
C SER A 375 -12.61 -24.92 4.15
N THR A 376 -11.31 -25.14 3.98
CA THR A 376 -10.52 -26.12 4.71
C THR A 376 -9.17 -25.52 5.13
N TRP A 377 -8.61 -26.05 6.23
CA TRP A 377 -7.33 -25.62 6.76
C TRP A 377 -6.48 -26.84 7.13
N ALA A 378 -5.17 -26.73 6.91
CA ALA A 378 -4.20 -27.77 7.29
C ALA A 378 -2.98 -27.16 7.96
N ARG A 379 -2.40 -27.87 8.94
CA ARG A 379 -1.10 -27.52 9.51
C ARG A 379 0.00 -27.62 8.47
N MET A 380 0.91 -26.66 8.49
CA MET A 380 2.08 -26.67 7.61
C MET A 380 3.11 -27.70 8.10
N ALA A 381 3.68 -28.47 7.19
CA ALA A 381 4.74 -29.42 7.54
C ALA A 381 6.03 -28.73 8.04
N THR A 382 6.20 -27.45 7.69
CA THR A 382 7.36 -26.60 7.98
C THR A 382 7.22 -25.76 9.25
N GLU A 383 6.24 -26.07 10.10
CA GLU A 383 6.08 -25.41 11.39
C GLU A 383 7.38 -25.40 12.21
N PRO A 384 7.85 -24.22 12.67
CA PRO A 384 9.08 -24.12 13.44
C PRO A 384 8.89 -24.68 14.85
N ALA A 385 9.95 -25.27 15.39
CA ALA A 385 9.99 -25.62 16.81
C ALA A 385 9.83 -24.36 17.67
N VAL A 386 9.09 -24.48 18.77
CA VAL A 386 9.02 -23.39 19.75
C VAL A 386 10.36 -23.27 20.48
N ILE A 387 10.79 -22.04 20.75
CA ILE A 387 11.97 -21.77 21.56
C ILE A 387 11.51 -21.43 22.98
N GLY A 388 11.95 -22.22 23.96
CA GLY A 388 11.59 -22.01 25.36
C GLY A 388 10.09 -22.20 25.61
N THR A 389 9.46 -21.18 26.19
CA THR A 389 8.03 -21.15 26.51
C THR A 389 7.29 -20.09 25.71
N ASP A 390 7.76 -19.80 24.49
CA ASP A 390 7.13 -18.80 23.63
C ASP A 390 5.68 -19.21 23.29
N ALA A 391 4.78 -18.25 23.33
CA ALA A 391 3.36 -18.34 22.95
C ALA A 391 2.97 -17.12 22.10
N GLY A 392 1.90 -17.26 21.32
CA GLY A 392 1.42 -16.23 20.41
C GLY A 392 0.65 -15.11 21.12
N TRP A 393 0.29 -14.08 20.35
CA TRP A 393 -0.59 -13.02 20.82
C TRP A 393 -1.66 -12.71 19.78
N ASN A 394 -2.88 -12.49 20.28
CA ASN A 394 -4.04 -12.12 19.48
C ASN A 394 -3.73 -10.96 18.54
N ASN A 395 -4.18 -11.08 17.29
CA ASN A 395 -4.03 -10.07 16.23
C ASN A 395 -2.58 -9.70 15.89
N SER A 396 -1.58 -10.36 16.48
CA SER A 396 -0.15 -10.08 16.25
C SER A 396 0.38 -10.87 15.05
N LEU A 397 -0.24 -10.71 13.89
CA LEU A 397 0.15 -11.33 12.61
C LEU A 397 0.06 -10.30 11.51
N HIS A 398 1.08 -10.23 10.67
CA HIS A 398 1.01 -9.46 9.44
C HIS A 398 1.67 -10.22 8.29
N ILE A 399 1.05 -10.18 7.11
CA ILE A 399 1.54 -10.83 5.89
C ILE A 399 1.61 -9.83 4.75
N VAL A 400 2.78 -9.70 4.12
CA VAL A 400 3.01 -8.81 2.97
C VAL A 400 3.83 -9.55 1.92
N GLY A 401 3.25 -9.72 0.73
CA GLY A 401 3.86 -10.52 -0.33
C GLY A 401 4.12 -11.93 0.18
N THR A 402 5.38 -12.38 0.13
CA THR A 402 5.79 -13.70 0.64
C THR A 402 6.19 -13.71 2.11
N HIS A 403 6.12 -12.57 2.79
CA HIS A 403 6.66 -12.43 4.14
C HIS A 403 5.57 -12.54 5.19
N ILE A 404 5.83 -13.29 6.25
CA ILE A 404 4.92 -13.49 7.39
C ILE A 404 5.67 -13.05 8.65
N TRP A 405 5.03 -12.26 9.51
CA TRP A 405 5.56 -11.89 10.83
C TRP A 405 4.52 -12.14 11.91
N PHE A 406 4.94 -12.63 13.07
CA PHE A 406 4.07 -12.67 14.24
C PHE A 406 4.83 -12.44 15.55
N GLY A 407 4.18 -11.75 16.49
CA GLY A 407 4.74 -11.43 17.79
C GLY A 407 4.49 -12.52 18.84
N THR A 408 5.35 -12.56 19.87
CA THR A 408 5.28 -13.59 20.93
C THR A 408 5.34 -13.00 22.32
N ASN A 409 5.07 -13.81 23.34
CA ASN A 409 5.27 -13.48 24.76
C ASN A 409 6.75 -13.46 25.23
N GLY A 410 7.70 -13.62 24.31
CA GLY A 410 9.11 -13.81 24.64
C GLY A 410 10.03 -12.97 23.78
N THR A 411 9.94 -11.64 23.88
CA THR A 411 10.82 -10.62 23.26
C THR A 411 11.25 -10.91 21.81
N LYS A 412 10.35 -11.48 21.01
CA LYS A 412 10.65 -11.94 19.65
C LYS A 412 9.52 -11.57 18.69
N VAL A 413 9.90 -11.44 17.43
CA VAL A 413 9.01 -11.57 16.27
C VAL A 413 9.57 -12.67 15.39
N TYR A 414 8.80 -13.74 15.22
CA TYR A 414 9.11 -14.77 14.23
C TYR A 414 8.77 -14.22 12.85
N HIS A 415 9.60 -14.55 11.87
CA HIS A 415 9.37 -14.14 10.50
C HIS A 415 9.79 -15.19 9.49
N SER A 416 9.11 -15.17 8.36
CA SER A 416 9.40 -15.94 7.16
C SER A 416 9.41 -15.00 5.97
N THR A 417 10.22 -15.31 4.96
CA THR A 417 10.28 -14.55 3.69
C THR A 417 9.76 -15.38 2.50
N ASP A 418 9.30 -16.60 2.76
CA ASP A 418 8.92 -17.63 1.78
C ASP A 418 7.59 -18.32 2.14
N LEU A 419 6.64 -17.56 2.70
CA LEU A 419 5.30 -18.02 3.08
C LEU A 419 5.29 -19.20 4.06
N GLY A 420 6.20 -19.16 5.04
CA GLY A 420 6.24 -20.11 6.14
C GLY A 420 6.98 -21.42 5.83
N VAL A 421 7.76 -21.47 4.74
CA VAL A 421 8.63 -22.63 4.44
C VAL A 421 9.87 -22.62 5.34
N THR A 422 10.46 -21.45 5.55
CA THR A 422 11.56 -21.24 6.50
C THR A 422 11.23 -20.12 7.48
N TRP A 423 11.80 -20.22 8.68
CA TRP A 423 11.52 -19.31 9.80
C TRP A 423 12.81 -18.88 10.50
N THR A 424 12.87 -17.59 10.77
CA THR A 424 13.87 -16.92 11.62
C THR A 424 13.14 -16.05 12.63
N TYR A 425 13.84 -15.42 13.56
CA TYR A 425 13.23 -14.45 14.48
C TYR A 425 14.17 -13.26 14.72
N GLY A 426 13.57 -12.10 14.94
CA GLY A 426 14.25 -10.89 15.38
C GLY A 426 13.93 -10.62 16.85
N ALA A 427 14.93 -10.20 17.64
CA ALA A 427 14.74 -9.84 19.04
C ALA A 427 14.12 -8.43 19.16
N THR A 428 13.06 -8.29 19.95
CA THR A 428 12.39 -7.01 20.24
C THR A 428 12.86 -6.50 21.61
N THR A 429 14.12 -6.08 21.68
CA THR A 429 14.77 -5.62 22.92
C THR A 429 13.97 -4.49 23.60
N GLY A 430 13.74 -4.60 24.91
CA GLY A 430 13.03 -3.58 25.70
C GLY A 430 11.53 -3.81 25.88
N THR A 431 10.96 -4.86 25.27
CA THR A 431 9.59 -5.34 25.57
C THR A 431 9.61 -6.81 25.92
N VAL A 432 8.83 -7.22 26.93
CA VAL A 432 8.67 -8.64 27.30
C VAL A 432 7.80 -9.38 26.28
N ASN A 433 6.74 -8.72 25.83
CA ASN A 433 5.73 -9.26 24.92
C ASN A 433 5.67 -8.42 23.64
N THR A 434 5.35 -9.05 22.52
CA THR A 434 5.07 -8.39 21.25
C THR A 434 3.60 -8.59 20.91
N TYR A 435 2.77 -7.71 21.46
CA TYR A 435 1.31 -7.76 21.34
C TYR A 435 0.81 -7.33 19.96
N ALA A 436 1.58 -6.52 19.23
CA ALA A 436 1.20 -6.05 17.91
C ALA A 436 2.39 -6.01 16.95
N VAL A 437 2.15 -6.34 15.69
CA VAL A 437 3.11 -6.26 14.59
C VAL A 437 2.41 -5.72 13.36
N HIS A 438 3.01 -4.74 12.69
CA HIS A 438 2.54 -4.24 11.39
C HIS A 438 3.70 -3.92 10.47
N TYR A 439 3.58 -4.28 9.19
CA TYR A 439 4.60 -4.02 8.18
C TYR A 439 4.00 -3.26 6.99
N ASN A 440 4.45 -2.02 6.74
CA ASN A 440 3.99 -1.24 5.59
C ASN A 440 4.49 -1.83 4.25
N ASN A 441 5.56 -2.62 4.29
CA ASN A 441 6.15 -3.29 3.15
C ASN A 441 7.03 -4.45 3.63
N THR A 442 7.67 -5.18 2.70
CA THR A 442 8.50 -6.34 3.04
C THR A 442 9.74 -6.06 3.89
N THR A 443 10.08 -4.79 4.11
CA THR A 443 11.29 -4.37 4.84
C THR A 443 11.00 -3.55 6.10
N THR A 444 9.98 -2.69 6.07
CA THR A 444 9.73 -1.71 7.13
C THR A 444 8.49 -2.07 7.92
N GLY A 445 8.65 -2.28 9.21
CA GLY A 445 7.55 -2.62 10.12
C GLY A 445 7.84 -2.26 11.56
N LEU A 446 6.78 -2.07 12.33
CA LEU A 446 6.82 -1.82 13.76
C LEU A 446 6.33 -3.06 14.50
N ALA A 447 6.93 -3.29 15.65
CA ALA A 447 6.47 -4.26 16.62
C ALA A 447 6.34 -3.56 17.99
N GLY A 448 5.31 -3.93 18.75
CA GLY A 448 4.96 -3.22 19.98
C GLY A 448 4.61 -4.13 21.14
N GLY A 449 5.06 -3.73 22.33
CA GLY A 449 4.48 -4.16 23.60
C GLY A 449 4.51 -3.04 24.62
N THR A 450 5.31 -3.17 25.69
CA THR A 450 5.53 -2.03 26.61
C THR A 450 6.39 -0.93 25.97
N ALA A 451 7.26 -1.34 25.05
CA ALA A 451 8.07 -0.48 24.20
C ALA A 451 7.77 -0.76 22.73
N MET A 452 8.05 0.22 21.88
CA MET A 452 7.95 0.11 20.43
C MET A 452 9.32 -0.05 19.79
N VAL A 453 9.41 -0.93 18.80
CA VAL A 453 10.62 -1.18 18.03
C VAL A 453 10.31 -1.16 16.53
N LEU A 454 11.30 -0.77 15.73
CA LEU A 454 11.24 -0.66 14.27
C LEU A 454 12.21 -1.64 13.63
N SER A 455 11.74 -2.30 12.56
CA SER A 455 12.59 -3.01 11.62
C SER A 455 12.61 -2.26 10.28
N THR A 456 13.79 -2.19 9.66
CA THR A 456 13.98 -1.69 8.29
C THR A 456 14.56 -2.75 7.36
N ASN A 457 14.65 -4.00 7.83
CA ASN A 457 15.25 -5.13 7.15
C ASN A 457 14.39 -6.40 7.19
N GLY A 458 13.06 -6.24 7.24
CA GLY A 458 12.12 -7.36 7.13
C GLY A 458 12.04 -8.23 8.38
N GLY A 459 12.33 -7.67 9.55
CA GLY A 459 12.25 -8.38 10.84
C GLY A 459 13.52 -9.14 11.23
N ALA A 460 14.59 -9.05 10.45
CA ALA A 460 15.87 -9.64 10.83
C ALA A 460 16.44 -8.99 12.11
N ASN A 461 16.33 -7.66 12.23
CA ASN A 461 16.68 -6.93 13.44
C ASN A 461 15.63 -5.86 13.76
N TYR A 462 15.58 -5.46 15.03
CA TYR A 462 14.75 -4.38 15.54
C TYR A 462 15.57 -3.37 16.36
N SER A 463 15.26 -2.10 16.20
CA SER A 463 15.80 -1.00 17.02
C SER A 463 14.69 -0.29 17.78
N ALA A 464 14.98 0.15 19.00
CA ALA A 464 14.03 0.93 19.79
C ALA A 464 13.70 2.26 19.08
N VAL A 465 12.42 2.64 19.11
CA VAL A 465 11.91 3.93 18.63
C VAL A 465 11.05 4.60 19.69
N THR A 466 10.66 5.85 19.45
CA THR A 466 9.77 6.59 20.36
C THR A 466 8.46 5.81 20.55
N THR A 467 8.16 5.49 21.80
CA THR A 467 6.91 4.81 22.16
C THR A 467 5.84 5.85 22.50
N PRO A 468 4.64 5.79 21.90
CA PRO A 468 3.55 6.70 22.23
C PRO A 468 2.97 6.42 23.62
N GLY A 469 2.56 7.48 24.33
CA GLY A 469 1.95 7.40 25.66
C GLY A 469 2.90 6.89 26.77
N THR A 470 2.39 6.73 28.00
CA THR A 470 3.22 6.36 29.17
C THR A 470 2.76 5.11 29.93
N ALA A 471 1.60 4.52 29.64
CA ALA A 471 1.08 3.35 30.35
C ALA A 471 0.43 2.34 29.40
N GLY A 472 0.45 1.06 29.81
CA GLY A 472 -0.21 -0.04 29.10
C GLY A 472 0.59 -0.66 27.95
N ASN A 473 0.05 -1.75 27.41
CA ASN A 473 0.61 -2.48 26.28
C ASN A 473 0.14 -1.83 24.97
N LEU A 474 0.98 -1.88 23.92
CA LEU A 474 0.58 -1.56 22.55
C LEU A 474 -0.24 -2.72 21.97
N ASN A 475 -1.57 -2.59 21.93
CA ASN A 475 -2.46 -3.69 21.53
C ASN A 475 -2.67 -3.75 20.01
N GLY A 476 -2.30 -2.70 19.28
CA GLY A 476 -2.49 -2.64 17.83
C GLY A 476 -1.65 -1.54 17.22
N ILE A 477 -1.15 -1.80 16.01
CA ILE A 477 -0.32 -0.89 15.22
C ILE A 477 -0.83 -0.97 13.80
N GLU A 478 -0.96 0.18 13.16
CA GLU A 478 -1.31 0.28 11.75
C GLU A 478 -0.46 1.34 11.07
N GLY A 479 -0.29 1.24 9.76
CA GLY A 479 0.60 2.14 9.04
C GLY A 479 0.39 2.20 7.55
N ALA A 480 0.72 3.36 6.98
CA ALA A 480 0.76 3.60 5.54
C ALA A 480 1.84 4.63 5.22
N GLY A 481 2.85 4.25 4.43
CA GLY A 481 4.00 5.11 4.15
C GLY A 481 4.76 5.50 5.42
N THR A 482 4.79 6.81 5.73
CA THR A 482 5.41 7.36 6.94
C THR A 482 4.42 7.65 8.07
N ASP A 483 3.12 7.52 7.80
CA ASP A 483 2.09 7.64 8.82
C ASP A 483 1.93 6.31 9.55
N TRP A 484 1.83 6.40 10.88
CA TRP A 484 1.61 5.27 11.76
C TRP A 484 0.55 5.60 12.81
N TRP A 485 -0.22 4.61 13.19
CA TRP A 485 -1.17 4.65 14.28
C TRP A 485 -0.86 3.55 15.27
N ALA A 486 -1.10 3.85 16.54
CA ALA A 486 -0.95 2.88 17.59
C ALA A 486 -2.04 3.08 18.63
N ILE A 487 -2.53 1.98 19.16
CA ILE A 487 -3.42 1.96 20.31
C ILE A 487 -2.73 1.31 21.50
N ARG A 488 -3.13 1.70 22.71
CA ARG A 488 -2.68 1.05 23.93
C ARG A 488 -3.85 0.49 24.72
N SER A 489 -3.55 -0.18 25.82
CA SER A 489 -4.52 -0.49 26.88
C SER A 489 -5.02 0.76 27.61
N ASP A 490 -5.36 1.81 26.87
CA ASP A 490 -5.88 3.08 27.34
C ASP A 490 -6.94 3.64 26.37
N ALA A 491 -7.38 4.87 26.66
CA ALA A 491 -8.45 5.54 25.93
C ALA A 491 -7.99 6.23 24.64
N ASN A 492 -6.71 6.11 24.25
CA ASN A 492 -6.11 6.95 23.22
C ASN A 492 -5.79 6.18 21.95
N ILE A 493 -5.94 6.88 20.82
CA ILE A 493 -5.32 6.51 19.55
C ILE A 493 -4.22 7.52 19.28
N TYR A 494 -3.01 7.03 19.06
CA TYR A 494 -1.84 7.84 18.76
C TYR A 494 -1.56 7.83 17.27
N ARG A 495 -0.99 8.93 16.77
CA ARG A 495 -0.54 9.04 15.37
C ARG A 495 0.87 9.61 15.30
N SER A 496 1.66 9.04 14.41
CA SER A 496 2.92 9.60 13.92
C SER A 496 2.77 9.92 12.44
N THR A 497 3.38 11.02 11.99
CA THR A 497 3.42 11.42 10.57
C THR A 497 4.84 11.35 9.99
N ASN A 498 5.81 10.92 10.81
CA ASN A 498 7.24 11.01 10.52
C ASN A 498 7.97 9.69 10.81
N GLY A 499 7.34 8.57 10.45
CA GLY A 499 7.97 7.26 10.55
C GLY A 499 8.19 6.80 12.00
N ALA A 500 7.23 7.07 12.89
CA ALA A 500 7.30 6.76 14.32
C ALA A 500 8.42 7.48 15.10
N SER A 501 8.95 8.59 14.56
CA SER A 501 9.96 9.40 15.25
C SER A 501 9.35 10.20 16.40
N SER A 502 8.14 10.72 16.21
CA SER A 502 7.34 11.36 17.25
C SER A 502 5.85 11.03 17.09
N TRP A 503 5.10 11.19 18.18
CA TRP A 503 3.70 10.81 18.28
C TRP A 503 2.87 11.93 18.91
N THR A 504 1.63 12.07 18.44
CA THR A 504 0.60 12.89 19.05
C THR A 504 -0.65 12.05 19.33
N THR A 505 -1.45 12.44 20.32
CA THR A 505 -2.77 11.84 20.53
C THR A 505 -3.69 12.32 19.41
N ALA A 506 -4.12 11.41 18.55
CA ALA A 506 -5.04 11.68 17.45
C ALA A 506 -6.51 11.64 17.89
N TYR A 507 -6.82 10.84 18.91
CA TYR A 507 -8.16 10.71 19.47
C TYR A 507 -8.15 10.19 20.90
N THR A 508 -9.15 10.59 21.69
CA THR A 508 -9.40 10.06 23.02
C THR A 508 -10.88 9.68 23.14
N ALA A 509 -11.15 8.41 23.42
CA ALA A 509 -12.49 7.90 23.75
C ALA A 509 -12.54 7.62 25.25
N ALA A 510 -13.09 8.54 26.04
CA ALA A 510 -13.11 8.41 27.50
C ALA A 510 -13.73 7.08 27.95
N GLY A 511 -13.01 6.33 28.80
CA GLY A 511 -13.43 5.02 29.30
C GLY A 511 -13.14 3.84 28.36
N ALA A 512 -12.65 4.09 27.14
CA ALA A 512 -12.24 3.04 26.23
C ALA A 512 -10.92 2.40 26.66
N VAL A 513 -10.78 1.13 26.32
CA VAL A 513 -9.55 0.35 26.29
C VAL A 513 -9.57 -0.37 24.95
N PHE A 514 -8.80 0.13 23.99
CA PHE A 514 -8.76 -0.45 22.66
C PHE A 514 -7.99 -1.77 22.65
N GLN A 515 -8.52 -2.75 21.93
CA GLN A 515 -7.97 -4.10 21.79
C GLN A 515 -7.42 -4.35 20.40
N ASP A 516 -7.98 -3.69 19.38
CA ASP A 516 -7.56 -3.88 17.99
C ASP A 516 -7.85 -2.62 17.14
N ILE A 517 -7.06 -2.46 16.09
CA ILE A 517 -7.16 -1.38 15.10
C ILE A 517 -6.72 -1.97 13.76
N ASP A 518 -7.54 -1.80 12.72
CA ASP A 518 -7.23 -2.31 11.38
C ASP A 518 -7.63 -1.30 10.32
N PHE A 519 -6.80 -1.15 9.29
CA PHE A 519 -7.02 -0.21 8.19
C PHE A 519 -7.00 -0.86 6.81
N LYS A 520 -7.70 -0.20 5.88
CA LYS A 520 -7.53 -0.37 4.43
C LYS A 520 -7.28 0.96 3.77
N VAL A 521 -6.38 0.96 2.79
CA VAL A 521 -6.13 2.11 1.94
C VAL A 521 -7.22 2.16 0.86
N VAL A 522 -8.13 3.11 0.98
CA VAL A 522 -9.22 3.34 0.02
C VAL A 522 -9.00 4.69 -0.65
N GLY A 523 -8.92 4.70 -1.98
CA GLY A 523 -8.68 5.92 -2.74
C GLY A 523 -7.38 6.63 -2.37
N GLY A 524 -6.37 5.90 -1.89
CA GLY A 524 -5.08 6.43 -1.45
C GLY A 524 -5.03 6.91 0.00
N CYS A 525 -6.13 6.81 0.77
CA CYS A 525 -6.15 7.14 2.19
C CYS A 525 -6.45 5.93 3.06
N PRO A 526 -5.72 5.75 4.17
CA PRO A 526 -6.14 4.87 5.25
C PRO A 526 -7.56 5.21 5.72
N LYS A 527 -8.37 4.17 5.84
CA LYS A 527 -9.71 4.17 6.42
C LYS A 527 -9.79 2.95 7.31
N GLY A 528 -10.56 3.03 8.40
CA GLY A 528 -10.84 1.85 9.18
C GLY A 528 -11.33 2.17 10.57
N TRP A 529 -11.24 1.18 11.44
CA TRP A 529 -11.86 1.22 12.76
C TRP A 529 -10.89 0.74 13.83
N ALA A 530 -11.12 1.19 15.06
CA ALA A 530 -10.56 0.60 16.25
C ALA A 530 -11.71 0.14 17.17
N ALA A 531 -11.51 -0.97 17.87
CA ALA A 531 -12.52 -1.57 18.74
C ALA A 531 -11.94 -1.92 20.10
N GLY A 532 -12.80 -2.04 21.12
CA GLY A 532 -12.35 -2.29 22.47
C GLY A 532 -13.43 -2.74 23.47
N ASN A 533 -13.16 -2.47 24.75
CA ASN A 533 -14.06 -2.79 25.86
C ASN A 533 -15.46 -2.17 25.68
N ALA A 534 -16.45 -2.75 26.38
CA ALA A 534 -17.81 -2.22 26.48
C ALA A 534 -18.48 -1.89 25.13
N GLY A 535 -18.14 -2.63 24.06
CA GLY A 535 -18.67 -2.43 22.71
C GLY A 535 -18.18 -1.16 22.02
N VAL A 536 -17.12 -0.52 22.51
CA VAL A 536 -16.54 0.66 21.88
C VAL A 536 -16.06 0.31 20.47
N ILE A 537 -16.53 1.07 19.49
CA ILE A 537 -16.02 1.10 18.12
C ILE A 537 -15.85 2.56 17.74
N VAL A 538 -14.70 2.92 17.18
CA VAL A 538 -14.42 4.25 16.66
C VAL A 538 -13.97 4.14 15.21
N LYS A 539 -14.40 5.08 14.38
CA LYS A 539 -14.07 5.11 12.94
C LYS A 539 -13.07 6.20 12.65
N MET A 540 -12.06 5.89 11.86
CA MET A 540 -11.23 6.87 11.17
C MET A 540 -11.89 7.24 9.83
N ASP A 541 -12.27 8.51 9.70
CA ASP A 541 -12.83 9.03 8.46
C ASP A 541 -12.29 10.41 8.11
N ALA A 542 -12.63 10.86 6.90
CA ALA A 542 -12.46 12.24 6.49
C ALA A 542 -13.25 13.17 7.44
N PRO A 543 -12.74 14.38 7.74
CA PRO A 543 -13.47 15.34 8.57
C PRO A 543 -14.88 15.56 8.02
N THR A 544 -15.92 15.40 8.83
CA THR A 544 -17.31 15.79 8.48
C THR A 544 -17.66 17.20 8.99
N GLY A 545 -16.67 17.93 9.52
CA GLY A 545 -16.78 19.30 10.03
C GLY A 545 -15.47 20.08 9.84
N ILE A 546 -15.38 21.28 10.41
CA ILE A 546 -14.16 22.09 10.31
C ILE A 546 -13.08 21.62 11.30
N SER A 547 -11.98 21.08 10.79
CA SER A 547 -10.82 20.65 11.59
C SER A 547 -9.60 21.53 11.32
N ASN A 548 -8.92 21.96 12.39
CA ASN A 548 -7.57 22.53 12.25
C ASN A 548 -6.57 21.39 12.03
N VAL A 549 -5.77 21.47 10.97
CA VAL A 549 -4.88 20.38 10.51
C VAL A 549 -3.52 20.42 11.20
N ASN A 550 -3.04 21.62 11.55
CA ASN A 550 -1.80 21.84 12.27
C ASN A 550 -1.74 23.28 12.83
N ASN A 551 -1.01 23.47 13.93
CA ASN A 551 -0.81 24.79 14.53
C ASN A 551 0.26 25.64 13.82
N GLU A 552 0.68 25.25 12.62
CA GLU A 552 1.60 26.05 11.82
C GLU A 552 0.86 27.24 11.22
N VAL A 553 1.42 28.44 11.38
CA VAL A 553 0.84 29.67 10.83
C VAL A 553 1.18 29.75 9.33
N PRO A 554 0.20 29.65 8.42
CA PRO A 554 0.44 29.74 6.98
C PRO A 554 0.98 31.12 6.59
N SER A 555 1.77 31.20 5.52
CA SER A 555 2.30 32.48 5.01
C SER A 555 1.30 33.28 4.17
N SER A 556 0.27 32.62 3.62
CA SER A 556 -0.75 33.24 2.76
C SER A 556 -2.14 32.63 2.95
N PHE A 557 -3.17 33.37 2.54
CA PHE A 557 -4.51 32.79 2.36
C PHE A 557 -4.50 31.84 1.17
N ASP A 558 -5.25 30.75 1.27
CA ASP A 558 -5.38 29.78 0.17
C ASP A 558 -6.71 29.01 0.28
N LEU A 559 -7.33 28.70 -0.86
CA LEU A 559 -8.50 27.83 -0.97
C LEU A 559 -8.18 26.73 -1.99
N LYS A 560 -8.10 25.49 -1.52
CA LYS A 560 -7.76 24.34 -2.36
C LYS A 560 -8.97 23.82 -3.13
N GLN A 561 -8.69 23.11 -4.21
CA GLN A 561 -9.70 22.30 -4.89
C GLN A 561 -10.21 21.19 -3.95
N ASN A 562 -11.52 20.97 -3.93
CA ASN A 562 -12.14 19.96 -3.10
C ASN A 562 -11.68 18.56 -3.54
N PHE A 563 -11.57 17.63 -2.59
CA PHE A 563 -11.19 16.25 -2.89
C PHE A 563 -12.06 15.24 -2.11
N PRO A 564 -12.61 14.20 -2.78
CA PRO A 564 -12.55 13.96 -4.23
C PRO A 564 -13.32 15.01 -5.07
N ASN A 565 -13.03 15.11 -6.37
CA ASN A 565 -13.80 15.88 -7.34
C ASN A 565 -13.62 15.29 -8.76
N PRO A 566 -14.64 14.70 -9.39
CA PRO A 566 -16.01 14.58 -8.90
C PRO A 566 -16.15 13.78 -7.59
N PHE A 567 -17.22 14.02 -6.82
CA PHE A 567 -17.46 13.37 -5.52
C PHE A 567 -18.84 12.72 -5.45
N ASN A 568 -19.00 11.71 -4.58
CA ASN A 568 -20.27 11.01 -4.30
C ASN A 568 -20.31 10.43 -2.86
N PRO A 569 -21.24 10.86 -2.00
CA PRO A 569 -21.82 12.19 -1.92
C PRO A 569 -20.95 13.15 -1.09
N THR A 570 -19.78 12.72 -0.59
CA THR A 570 -18.93 13.48 0.34
C THR A 570 -17.62 13.96 -0.28
N THR A 571 -17.18 15.16 0.08
CA THR A 571 -15.87 15.74 -0.28
C THR A 571 -15.30 16.55 0.87
N ASN A 572 -13.99 16.80 0.87
CA ASN A 572 -13.32 17.75 1.76
C ASN A 572 -12.94 19.03 0.99
N ILE A 573 -12.98 20.18 1.67
CA ILE A 573 -12.52 21.48 1.18
C ILE A 573 -11.46 22.00 2.14
N ASN A 574 -10.24 22.26 1.65
CA ASN A 574 -9.13 22.72 2.48
C ASN A 574 -8.86 24.22 2.24
N PHE A 575 -8.55 24.96 3.29
CA PHE A 575 -8.16 26.36 3.21
C PHE A 575 -7.16 26.78 4.29
N SER A 576 -6.41 27.85 4.03
CA SER A 576 -5.35 28.36 4.91
C SER A 576 -5.64 29.81 5.31
N LEU A 577 -5.41 30.13 6.59
CA LEU A 577 -5.54 31.48 7.15
C LEU A 577 -4.22 31.93 7.77
N PRO A 578 -3.51 32.93 7.20
CA PRO A 578 -2.27 33.45 7.76
C PRO A 578 -2.49 34.35 9.00
N LYS A 579 -3.73 34.79 9.24
CA LYS A 579 -4.14 35.61 10.37
C LYS A 579 -5.54 35.26 10.82
N SER A 580 -5.81 35.40 12.11
CA SER A 580 -7.15 35.22 12.68
C SER A 580 -8.16 36.20 12.07
N GLY A 581 -9.40 35.77 11.90
CA GLY A 581 -10.45 36.62 11.36
C GLY A 581 -11.78 35.89 11.22
N PHE A 582 -12.83 36.63 10.86
CA PHE A 582 -14.10 36.05 10.48
C PHE A 582 -13.97 35.33 9.13
N VAL A 583 -14.52 34.12 9.03
CA VAL A 583 -14.44 33.27 7.85
C VAL A 583 -15.84 32.81 7.46
N THR A 584 -16.16 32.95 6.18
CA THR A 584 -17.31 32.29 5.58
C THR A 584 -16.87 31.33 4.49
N LEU A 585 -17.39 30.10 4.51
CA LEU A 585 -17.24 29.12 3.44
C LEU A 585 -18.63 28.63 3.07
N LYS A 586 -19.07 28.94 1.85
CA LYS A 586 -20.43 28.67 1.39
C LYS A 586 -20.43 27.94 0.06
N VAL A 587 -21.45 27.12 -0.17
CA VAL A 587 -21.67 26.35 -1.41
C VAL A 587 -22.86 26.94 -2.16
N TYR A 588 -22.72 27.06 -3.47
CA TYR A 588 -23.69 27.61 -4.41
C TYR A 588 -23.95 26.65 -5.57
N ASP A 589 -25.16 26.67 -6.12
CA ASP A 589 -25.49 25.98 -7.37
C ASP A 589 -25.06 26.79 -8.62
N MET A 590 -25.39 26.28 -9.82
CA MET A 590 -25.02 26.91 -11.10
C MET A 590 -25.68 28.27 -11.35
N ILE A 591 -26.76 28.60 -10.65
CA ILE A 591 -27.44 29.91 -10.77
C ILE A 591 -27.05 30.87 -9.63
N GLY A 592 -26.10 30.46 -8.78
CA GLY A 592 -25.58 31.28 -7.69
C GLY A 592 -26.44 31.26 -6.42
N LYS A 593 -27.39 30.34 -6.29
CA LYS A 593 -28.17 30.16 -5.06
C LYS A 593 -27.34 29.42 -4.03
N GLU A 594 -27.27 29.95 -2.81
CA GLU A 594 -26.63 29.27 -1.68
C GLU A 594 -27.38 27.98 -1.34
N VAL A 595 -26.67 26.84 -1.31
CA VAL A 595 -27.20 25.52 -0.98
C VAL A 595 -26.65 24.95 0.32
N ALA A 596 -25.52 25.48 0.82
CA ALA A 596 -25.00 25.16 2.14
C ALA A 596 -24.06 26.27 2.65
N THR A 597 -24.07 26.49 3.97
CA THR A 597 -23.02 27.24 4.68
C THR A 597 -22.21 26.23 5.49
N LEU A 598 -20.90 26.15 5.20
CA LEU A 598 -19.98 25.19 5.83
C LEU A 598 -19.16 25.81 6.96
N VAL A 599 -18.86 27.10 6.87
CA VAL A 599 -18.18 27.89 7.91
C VAL A 599 -18.80 29.28 7.94
N ASN A 600 -19.05 29.81 9.15
CA ASN A 600 -19.55 31.17 9.36
C ASN A 600 -19.21 31.67 10.77
N GLU A 601 -17.93 31.77 11.07
CA GLU A 601 -17.44 32.08 12.43
C GLU A 601 -16.04 32.69 12.43
N VAL A 602 -15.57 33.15 13.58
CA VAL A 602 -14.18 33.59 13.77
C VAL A 602 -13.26 32.37 13.89
N LYS A 603 -12.20 32.34 13.09
CA LYS A 603 -11.14 31.32 13.16
C LYS A 603 -9.80 31.95 13.46
N THR A 604 -8.93 31.22 14.15
CA THR A 604 -7.53 31.60 14.37
C THR A 604 -6.70 31.39 13.12
N ALA A 605 -5.48 31.93 13.06
CA ALA A 605 -4.52 31.53 12.02
C ALA A 605 -4.29 30.01 12.06
N GLY A 606 -4.16 29.38 10.89
CA GLY A 606 -3.98 27.94 10.77
C GLY A 606 -4.47 27.37 9.44
N ASN A 607 -4.27 26.07 9.26
CA ASN A 607 -4.83 25.31 8.14
C ASN A 607 -6.12 24.62 8.57
N TYR A 608 -7.12 24.65 7.71
CA TYR A 608 -8.46 24.12 7.97
C TYR A 608 -8.92 23.19 6.87
N ILE A 609 -9.74 22.22 7.25
CA ILE A 609 -10.45 21.33 6.32
C ILE A 609 -11.90 21.30 6.75
N VAL A 610 -12.79 21.28 5.78
CA VAL A 610 -14.23 21.20 6.00
C VAL A 610 -14.81 20.09 5.15
N GLY A 611 -15.46 19.13 5.80
CA GLY A 611 -16.26 18.12 5.12
C GLY A 611 -17.54 18.70 4.55
N PHE A 612 -17.93 18.23 3.37
CA PHE A 612 -19.20 18.54 2.74
C PHE A 612 -19.89 17.25 2.29
N ASN A 613 -21.06 16.97 2.87
CA ASN A 613 -21.93 15.87 2.47
C ASN A 613 -23.11 16.41 1.66
N ALA A 614 -23.17 16.04 0.38
CA ALA A 614 -24.17 16.48 -0.58
C ALA A 614 -25.20 15.40 -0.91
N ALA A 615 -25.44 14.43 -0.03
CA ALA A 615 -26.37 13.32 -0.29
C ALA A 615 -27.78 13.82 -0.70
N ASN A 616 -28.19 14.98 -0.18
CA ASN A 616 -29.48 15.61 -0.44
C ASN A 616 -29.50 16.54 -1.66
N LEU A 617 -28.38 16.67 -2.40
CA LEU A 617 -28.28 17.50 -3.60
C LEU A 617 -28.32 16.65 -4.89
N PRO A 618 -28.86 17.16 -6.01
CA PRO A 618 -28.82 16.47 -7.31
C PRO A 618 -27.39 16.46 -7.89
N SER A 619 -27.07 15.49 -8.75
CA SER A 619 -25.80 15.49 -9.49
C SER A 619 -25.67 16.77 -10.35
N GLY A 620 -24.48 17.35 -10.40
CA GLY A 620 -24.27 18.59 -11.12
C GLY A 620 -23.01 19.35 -10.69
N ALA A 621 -22.82 20.52 -11.30
CA ALA A 621 -21.76 21.44 -10.92
C ALA A 621 -22.22 22.35 -9.77
N TYR A 622 -21.33 22.53 -8.80
CA TYR A 622 -21.49 23.44 -7.68
C TYR A 622 -20.25 24.32 -7.55
N PHE A 623 -20.38 25.44 -6.85
CA PHE A 623 -19.28 26.34 -6.53
C PHE A 623 -19.18 26.51 -5.04
N TYR A 624 -17.98 26.63 -4.50
CA TYR A 624 -17.79 27.01 -3.11
C TYR A 624 -16.87 28.23 -3.03
N ARG A 625 -17.21 29.15 -2.13
CA ARG A 625 -16.54 30.44 -1.96
C ARG A 625 -16.07 30.60 -0.54
N LEU A 626 -14.78 30.89 -0.36
CA LEU A 626 -14.19 31.29 0.90
C LEU A 626 -14.06 32.80 0.94
N GLU A 627 -14.52 33.42 2.02
CA GLU A 627 -14.26 34.82 2.33
C GLU A 627 -13.66 34.95 3.72
N SER A 628 -12.54 35.66 3.82
CA SER A 628 -11.98 36.05 5.11
C SER A 628 -11.14 37.30 4.98
N ASN A 629 -11.40 38.29 5.84
CA ASN A 629 -10.76 39.60 5.76
C ASN A 629 -10.92 40.20 4.34
N SER A 630 -9.82 40.43 3.63
CA SER A 630 -9.80 40.93 2.25
C SER A 630 -9.62 39.82 1.20
N PHE A 631 -9.59 38.55 1.60
CA PHE A 631 -9.42 37.42 0.70
C PHE A 631 -10.79 36.85 0.31
N VAL A 632 -10.98 36.67 -1.00
CA VAL A 632 -12.13 35.97 -1.59
C VAL A 632 -11.61 35.05 -2.69
N ASP A 633 -11.93 33.76 -2.62
CA ASP A 633 -11.64 32.79 -3.68
C ASP A 633 -12.83 31.85 -3.88
N THR A 634 -13.05 31.42 -5.12
CA THR A 634 -14.15 30.53 -5.52
C THR A 634 -13.62 29.39 -6.36
N LYS A 635 -14.13 28.18 -6.12
CA LYS A 635 -13.73 26.96 -6.82
C LYS A 635 -14.97 26.16 -7.24
N LYS A 636 -14.81 25.35 -8.29
CA LYS A 636 -15.87 24.52 -8.87
C LYS A 636 -15.73 23.07 -8.44
N MET A 637 -16.83 22.44 -8.04
CA MET A 637 -16.92 21.01 -7.73
C MET A 637 -18.02 20.30 -8.51
N MET A 638 -17.87 18.99 -8.72
CA MET A 638 -18.79 18.15 -9.48
C MET A 638 -19.34 17.03 -8.59
N LEU A 639 -20.65 17.01 -8.35
CA LEU A 639 -21.34 15.91 -7.67
C LEU A 639 -21.84 14.90 -8.71
N ILE A 640 -21.52 13.63 -8.53
CA ILE A 640 -22.03 12.51 -9.35
C ILE A 640 -22.75 11.56 -8.40
N LYS A 641 -23.93 11.07 -8.77
CA LYS A 641 -24.68 10.07 -7.99
C LYS A 641 -24.62 8.72 -8.68
#